data_AF-A0A182VAC7-F1
#
_entry.id   AF-A0A182VAC7-F1
#
_cell.length_a   1.000
_cell.length_b   1.000
_cell.length_c   1.000
_cell.angle_alpha   90.00
_cell.angle_beta   90.00
_cell.angle_gamma   90.00
#
_symmetry.space_group_name_H-M   'P 1'
#
loop_
_entity.id
_entity.type
_entity.pdbx_description
1 polymer ?
#
loop_
_entity_poly.entity_id
_entity_poly.type
_entity_poly.pdbx_seq_one_letter_code
_entity_poly.pdbx_strand_id
1 'polypeptide(L)'
;MENLAQFNCNVPLVLFVNGKKVIDSSPDPECTLLVYLREKLRLCGTKLGCAEGGCGASFVYSTKAHAKILSIDASEALKQEGVHQFFSADDLTDEQNRLGAIVEDERIFAKDIVTSQGQIIGAVVADNESIAKTAARKVRVVYEDLTPIIVSLEDAIDREAFFPEGSLRLEYGNVDAAFDSAYVIVEGECRTGAQEHFYLEPIACIAYPRDSDELEIISCSQHPAEAQRKVANALSIPCHKVFSRVKRLGGGFGGKETKVDLFVTPVALAAYRLRRPVRTVLDRCDDMAVTGTRHPFLVRYRVAVSKDGLLLAGEYKAYSNAGYSRDLSYSVMQRALLHIQNAYKISNIRIEGWVCKTNLPSCTAFRGFGSPQAMFVAETVIRHVAQELKLDHVSLIEKNLYKNDGDHTHYNKLIENCTVRRCWDDLLQSSAFRQRQTQVDAFNRANRWRKRGIDAVPTMYGIAFNVPGLDQSGALVHVYQDGTVLIAHGGVEMGQGLHTKMIQVAATALQIPFDKIHCSETGTDKIPNTSATAASVASDLNGAAVLEACRKLQSRLEPYRKKDSAGGWNAWIQQAYLDRVSLSATGFYATPNINYNFQTNAGNPFHYYTFGAACSEVEIDCLTGDHQVLRTDIVMDVGSSLNPAIDIGQIEGGFMQGYGMFMLEEMIYSPAGEVYSRGPGTYKLPGFANIPGELNVSLLTGAPNPRAVYSSKAIGEPPLFLASSVYFAIKAAIEAARLEEGLTGNFNLIAPASSARIRMLCSDTITRKFTDETGDGSWNVMA
;
A
#
# COMPACT_ATOMS: atom_id res chain seq x y z
N MET A 1 44.82 -15.35 -15.25
CA MET A 1 44.80 -15.70 -13.82
C MET A 1 46.22 -15.62 -13.23
N GLU A 2 46.95 -14.55 -13.56
CA GLU A 2 48.27 -14.28 -12.97
C GLU A 2 48.24 -12.85 -12.45
N ASN A 3 48.70 -12.68 -11.21
CA ASN A 3 48.96 -11.42 -10.51
C ASN A 3 47.90 -10.82 -9.57
N LEU A 4 47.14 -11.66 -8.83
CA LEU A 4 46.47 -11.22 -7.58
C LEU A 4 47.36 -11.36 -6.33
N ALA A 5 48.52 -12.03 -6.42
CA ALA A 5 49.45 -12.22 -5.31
C ALA A 5 50.26 -10.96 -4.92
N GLN A 6 50.12 -9.85 -5.65
CA GLN A 6 50.82 -8.58 -5.38
C GLN A 6 50.05 -7.60 -4.48
N PHE A 7 48.78 -7.86 -4.15
CA PHE A 7 48.06 -7.07 -3.15
C PHE A 7 48.37 -7.58 -1.75
N ASN A 8 49.33 -6.95 -1.11
CA ASN A 8 49.72 -7.17 0.28
C ASN A 8 48.48 -7.08 1.22
N CYS A 9 48.09 -8.21 1.82
CA CYS A 9 46.80 -8.45 2.49
C CYS A 9 46.62 -7.77 3.87
N ASN A 10 47.23 -6.61 4.13
CA ASN A 10 47.20 -5.96 5.45
C ASN A 10 46.77 -4.48 5.40
N VAL A 11 46.06 -4.05 4.36
CA VAL A 11 45.43 -2.72 4.36
C VAL A 11 44.09 -2.83 5.10
N PRO A 12 43.90 -2.15 6.24
CA PRO A 12 42.64 -2.18 6.94
C PRO A 12 41.53 -1.61 6.05
N LEU A 13 40.41 -2.32 5.95
CA LEU A 13 39.19 -1.80 5.34
C LEU A 13 38.64 -0.71 6.25
N VAL A 14 38.63 0.53 5.75
CA VAL A 14 38.07 1.69 6.47
C VAL A 14 36.79 2.12 5.76
N LEU A 15 35.66 2.00 6.44
CA LEU A 15 34.37 2.48 5.93
C LEU A 15 33.60 3.24 7.01
N PHE A 16 32.64 4.06 6.61
CA PHE A 16 31.70 4.70 7.53
C PHE A 16 30.34 4.02 7.39
N VAL A 17 29.80 3.50 8.48
CA VAL A 17 28.50 2.82 8.53
C VAL A 17 27.59 3.55 9.49
N ASN A 18 26.46 4.08 8.99
CA ASN A 18 25.53 4.93 9.75
C ASN A 18 26.26 6.07 10.49
N GLY A 19 27.20 6.73 9.80
CA GLY A 19 28.01 7.82 10.33
C GLY A 19 29.14 7.39 11.29
N LYS A 20 29.26 6.10 11.63
CA LYS A 20 30.34 5.58 12.49
C LYS A 20 31.47 5.00 11.67
N LYS A 21 32.71 5.42 11.96
CA LYS A 21 33.91 4.85 11.34
C LYS A 21 34.10 3.41 11.81
N VAL A 22 34.15 2.48 10.88
CA VAL A 22 34.45 1.07 11.08
C VAL A 22 35.80 0.79 10.41
N ILE A 23 36.71 0.19 11.17
CA ILE A 23 38.04 -0.19 10.69
C ILE A 23 38.19 -1.69 10.92
N ASP A 24 38.38 -2.45 9.85
CA ASP A 24 38.69 -3.88 9.91
C ASP A 24 40.09 -4.14 9.42
N SER A 25 40.95 -4.57 10.33
CA SER A 25 42.37 -4.81 10.09
C SER A 25 42.67 -6.08 9.32
N SER A 26 41.70 -6.98 9.16
CA SER A 26 41.85 -8.23 8.42
C SER A 26 40.54 -8.58 7.71
N PRO A 27 40.14 -7.78 6.70
CA PRO A 27 38.95 -8.06 5.93
C PRO A 27 39.19 -9.33 5.11
N ASP A 28 38.25 -10.27 5.19
CA ASP A 28 38.21 -11.41 4.27
C ASP A 28 37.85 -10.87 2.87
N PRO A 29 38.73 -10.97 1.87
CA PRO A 29 38.50 -10.41 0.55
C PRO A 29 37.34 -11.10 -0.20
N GLU A 30 36.94 -12.31 0.22
CA GLU A 30 35.79 -13.02 -0.33
C GLU A 30 34.47 -12.68 0.40
N CYS A 31 34.55 -11.98 1.53
CA CYS A 31 33.39 -11.56 2.30
C CYS A 31 32.72 -10.35 1.65
N THR A 32 31.53 -10.58 1.09
CA THR A 32 30.71 -9.49 0.52
C THR A 32 30.39 -8.43 1.58
N LEU A 33 30.29 -7.16 1.16
CA LEU A 33 29.90 -6.05 2.04
C LEU A 33 28.59 -6.36 2.79
N LEU A 34 27.66 -7.06 2.15
CA LEU A 34 26.43 -7.49 2.79
C LEU A 34 26.69 -8.42 3.99
N VAL A 35 27.43 -9.51 3.78
CA VAL A 35 27.74 -10.49 4.82
C VAL A 35 28.54 -9.81 5.94
N TYR A 36 29.45 -8.92 5.58
CA TYR A 36 30.19 -8.09 6.51
C TYR A 36 29.26 -7.25 7.41
N LEU A 37 28.33 -6.50 6.81
CA LEU A 37 27.38 -5.67 7.56
C LEU A 37 26.43 -6.51 8.44
N ARG A 38 26.03 -7.70 7.98
CA ARG A 38 25.09 -8.57 8.69
C ARG A 38 25.73 -9.39 9.80
N GLU A 39 26.76 -10.14 9.46
CA GLU A 39 27.30 -11.20 10.31
C GLU A 39 28.44 -10.64 11.18
N LYS A 40 29.26 -9.72 10.63
CA LYS A 40 30.36 -9.10 11.38
C LYS A 40 29.93 -7.88 12.18
N LEU A 41 29.16 -6.96 11.57
CA LEU A 41 28.67 -5.76 12.29
C LEU A 41 27.30 -5.94 12.95
N ARG A 42 26.61 -7.07 12.75
CA ARG A 42 25.29 -7.36 13.33
C ARG A 42 24.25 -6.29 13.07
N LEU A 43 24.36 -5.60 11.92
CA LEU A 43 23.38 -4.60 11.53
C LEU A 43 22.16 -5.28 10.95
N CYS A 44 21.10 -5.29 11.74
CA CYS A 44 19.78 -5.77 11.34
C CYS A 44 19.20 -4.83 10.26
N GLY A 45 19.19 -5.25 8.99
CA GLY A 45 18.53 -4.50 7.91
C GLY A 45 19.07 -4.77 6.50
N THR A 46 20.33 -5.14 6.36
CA THR A 46 20.96 -5.47 5.08
C THR A 46 20.53 -6.88 4.64
N LYS A 47 20.09 -7.08 3.38
CA LYS A 47 19.37 -8.30 2.94
C LYS A 47 20.12 -9.16 1.93
N LEU A 48 19.88 -10.49 1.99
CA LEU A 48 20.50 -11.53 1.14
C LEU A 48 20.29 -11.34 -0.36
N GLY A 49 19.26 -10.57 -0.77
CA GLY A 49 19.05 -10.19 -2.17
C GLY A 49 20.24 -9.44 -2.79
N CYS A 50 21.25 -9.02 -2.00
CA CYS A 50 22.49 -8.43 -2.50
C CYS A 50 23.66 -9.42 -2.71
N ALA A 51 23.50 -10.72 -2.47
CA ALA A 51 24.54 -11.73 -2.75
C ALA A 51 24.71 -12.00 -4.27
N GLU A 52 25.92 -12.31 -4.71
CA GLU A 52 26.24 -12.61 -6.12
C GLU A 52 25.49 -13.87 -6.58
N GLY A 53 24.47 -13.68 -7.42
CA GLY A 53 23.94 -14.74 -8.27
C GLY A 53 24.90 -14.95 -9.44
N GLY A 54 25.00 -16.17 -9.96
CA GLY A 54 25.91 -16.51 -11.05
C GLY A 54 25.62 -15.81 -12.40
N CYS A 55 24.41 -15.28 -12.59
CA CYS A 55 24.00 -14.44 -13.73
C CYS A 55 23.13 -13.26 -13.27
N GLY A 56 23.18 -12.15 -14.00
CA GLY A 56 22.27 -11.02 -13.85
C GLY A 56 21.30 -10.87 -15.03
N ALA A 57 20.11 -10.36 -14.77
CA ALA A 57 19.09 -10.04 -15.77
C ALA A 57 18.77 -8.54 -15.78
N SER A 58 18.40 -8.02 -16.95
CA SER A 58 17.86 -6.67 -17.13
C SER A 58 16.81 -6.68 -18.24
N PHE A 59 15.87 -5.75 -18.18
CA PHE A 59 14.67 -5.77 -19.00
C PHE A 59 14.74 -4.74 -20.13
N VAL A 60 14.09 -5.06 -21.23
CA VAL A 60 13.83 -4.13 -22.34
C VAL A 60 12.39 -3.66 -22.18
N TYR A 61 12.21 -2.37 -21.96
CA TYR A 61 10.91 -1.77 -21.71
C TYR A 61 10.37 -1.06 -22.96
N SER A 62 9.04 -0.97 -23.09
CA SER A 62 8.40 -0.13 -24.08
C SER A 62 8.75 1.34 -23.87
N THR A 63 9.19 2.00 -24.94
CA THR A 63 9.37 3.46 -24.96
C THR A 63 8.12 4.21 -25.43
N LYS A 64 7.04 3.51 -25.79
CA LYS A 64 5.80 4.07 -26.33
C LYS A 64 4.60 3.74 -25.44
N ALA A 65 3.68 4.70 -25.29
CA ALA A 65 2.43 4.51 -24.53
C ALA A 65 1.38 3.71 -25.30
N HIS A 66 1.34 3.81 -26.63
CA HIS A 66 0.43 3.04 -27.46
C HIS A 66 1.02 2.85 -28.86
N ALA A 67 1.44 1.64 -29.20
CA ALA A 67 2.09 1.36 -30.49
C ALA A 67 2.04 -0.12 -30.86
N LYS A 68 2.10 -0.43 -32.16
CA LYS A 68 2.44 -1.79 -32.61
C LYS A 68 3.95 -2.00 -32.56
N ILE A 69 4.37 -3.19 -32.17
CA ILE A 69 5.76 -3.65 -32.28
C ILE A 69 5.93 -4.23 -33.69
N LEU A 70 6.75 -3.58 -34.52
CA LEU A 70 7.03 -4.03 -35.88
C LEU A 70 8.17 -5.05 -35.92
N SER A 71 9.21 -4.85 -35.10
CA SER A 71 10.34 -5.76 -35.00
C SER A 71 11.14 -5.54 -33.71
N ILE A 72 11.70 -6.62 -33.17
CA ILE A 72 12.65 -6.62 -32.04
C ILE A 72 13.97 -7.22 -32.54
N ASP A 73 15.07 -6.49 -32.40
CA ASP A 73 16.40 -6.91 -32.84
C ASP A 73 17.39 -6.84 -31.67
N ALA A 74 17.74 -8.00 -31.13
CA ALA A 74 18.69 -8.16 -30.03
C ALA A 74 20.11 -8.53 -30.51
N SER A 75 20.39 -8.52 -31.82
CA SER A 75 21.64 -9.03 -32.38
C SER A 75 22.89 -8.30 -31.84
N GLU A 76 22.83 -6.98 -31.65
CA GLU A 76 23.93 -6.20 -31.07
C GLU A 76 24.10 -6.43 -29.57
N ALA A 77 23.01 -6.71 -28.84
CA ALA A 77 23.08 -7.08 -27.43
C ALA A 77 23.76 -8.44 -27.26
N LEU A 78 23.41 -9.42 -28.10
CA LEU A 78 23.94 -10.79 -28.04
C LEU A 78 25.43 -10.90 -28.43
N LYS A 79 25.98 -9.92 -29.15
CA LYS A 79 27.42 -9.86 -29.48
C LYS A 79 28.29 -9.37 -28.31
N GLN A 80 27.70 -8.74 -27.30
CA GLN A 80 28.44 -8.21 -26.16
C GLN A 80 29.00 -9.34 -25.31
N GLU A 81 30.30 -9.26 -24.97
CA GLU A 81 30.95 -10.23 -24.10
C GLU A 81 30.22 -10.35 -22.74
N GLY A 82 30.04 -11.59 -22.29
CA GLY A 82 29.33 -11.94 -21.07
C GLY A 82 27.81 -11.99 -21.20
N VAL A 83 27.21 -11.68 -22.36
CA VAL A 83 25.77 -11.90 -22.59
C VAL A 83 25.51 -13.36 -22.96
N HIS A 84 24.50 -13.96 -22.33
CA HIS A 84 24.12 -15.35 -22.57
C HIS A 84 22.94 -15.47 -23.52
N GLN A 85 21.84 -14.76 -23.23
CA GLN A 85 20.59 -14.92 -23.96
C GLN A 85 19.69 -13.71 -23.81
N PHE A 86 18.85 -13.47 -24.83
CA PHE A 86 17.71 -12.58 -24.79
C PHE A 86 16.44 -13.42 -24.82
N PHE A 87 15.53 -13.20 -23.87
CA PHE A 87 14.21 -13.82 -23.81
C PHE A 87 13.15 -12.81 -24.19
N SER A 88 12.13 -13.25 -24.94
CA SER A 88 11.01 -12.44 -25.40
C SER A 88 9.71 -13.26 -25.43
N ALA A 89 8.64 -12.67 -25.95
CA ALA A 89 7.38 -13.39 -26.15
C ALA A 89 7.52 -14.62 -27.06
N ASP A 90 8.52 -14.68 -27.94
CA ASP A 90 8.77 -15.81 -28.85
C ASP A 90 9.27 -17.07 -28.11
N ASP A 91 9.75 -16.92 -26.88
CA ASP A 91 10.21 -18.04 -26.04
C ASP A 91 9.07 -18.72 -25.26
N LEU A 92 7.84 -18.22 -25.42
CA LEU A 92 6.65 -18.62 -24.67
C LEU A 92 5.48 -18.88 -25.61
N THR A 93 4.62 -19.83 -25.24
CA THR A 93 3.28 -19.91 -25.85
C THR A 93 2.40 -18.76 -25.37
N ASP A 94 1.32 -18.47 -26.09
CA ASP A 94 0.39 -17.40 -25.69
C ASP A 94 -0.26 -17.65 -24.32
N GLU A 95 -0.38 -18.92 -23.89
CA GLU A 95 -0.89 -19.29 -22.57
C GLU A 95 0.19 -19.10 -21.49
N GLN A 96 1.42 -19.57 -21.74
CA GLN A 96 2.55 -19.36 -20.82
C GLN A 96 2.87 -17.88 -20.61
N ASN A 97 2.61 -17.04 -21.60
CA ASN A 97 2.88 -15.61 -21.56
C ASN A 97 1.82 -14.80 -20.79
N ARG A 98 0.78 -15.42 -20.20
CA ARG A 98 -0.29 -14.71 -19.47
C ARG A 98 0.11 -14.37 -18.03
N LEU A 99 -0.16 -13.14 -17.61
CA LEU A 99 0.01 -12.64 -16.23
C LEU A 99 -1.22 -11.84 -15.79
N GLY A 100 -1.33 -11.61 -14.48
CA GLY A 100 -2.40 -10.82 -13.85
C GLY A 100 -3.04 -11.53 -12.65
N ALA A 101 -3.43 -10.80 -11.61
CA ALA A 101 -3.85 -11.38 -10.33
C ALA A 101 -5.25 -12.01 -10.39
N ILE A 102 -6.26 -11.25 -10.83
CA ILE A 102 -7.66 -11.69 -10.91
C ILE A 102 -8.01 -12.05 -12.36
N VAL A 103 -7.74 -11.13 -13.28
CA VAL A 103 -7.87 -11.34 -14.72
C VAL A 103 -6.47 -11.38 -15.30
N GLU A 104 -6.20 -12.38 -16.13
CA GLU A 104 -4.89 -12.57 -16.75
C GLU A 104 -4.79 -11.80 -18.08
N ASP A 105 -4.90 -10.46 -17.99
CA ASP A 105 -4.84 -9.50 -19.11
C ASP A 105 -3.51 -8.76 -19.23
N GLU A 106 -2.49 -9.19 -18.48
CA GLU A 106 -1.09 -8.76 -18.65
C GLU A 106 -0.26 -9.85 -19.32
N ARG A 107 0.96 -9.50 -19.75
CA ARG A 107 1.90 -10.42 -20.38
C ARG A 107 3.24 -10.40 -19.65
N ILE A 108 3.94 -11.54 -19.63
CA ILE A 108 5.35 -11.60 -19.18
C ILE A 108 6.19 -10.71 -20.11
N PHE A 109 6.02 -10.91 -21.41
CA PHE A 109 6.61 -10.11 -22.46
C PHE A 109 5.52 -9.63 -23.42
N ALA A 110 5.43 -8.32 -23.63
CA ALA A 110 4.53 -7.71 -24.58
C ALA A 110 4.76 -8.27 -25.99
N LYS A 111 3.66 -8.51 -26.71
CA LYS A 111 3.64 -9.09 -28.05
C LYS A 111 2.67 -8.28 -28.90
N ASP A 112 3.08 -8.01 -30.14
CA ASP A 112 2.33 -7.28 -31.18
C ASP A 112 2.02 -5.80 -30.88
N ILE A 113 1.49 -5.47 -29.70
CA ILE A 113 1.06 -4.13 -29.30
C ILE A 113 1.51 -3.83 -27.87
N VAL A 114 2.05 -2.63 -27.68
CA VAL A 114 2.26 -2.03 -26.37
C VAL A 114 1.16 -1.01 -26.10
N THR A 115 0.62 -1.02 -24.88
CA THR A 115 -0.48 -0.16 -24.43
C THR A 115 -0.10 0.67 -23.21
N SER A 116 1.16 0.65 -22.80
CA SER A 116 1.74 1.58 -21.84
C SER A 116 3.25 1.67 -22.05
N GLN A 117 3.82 2.83 -21.75
CA GLN A 117 5.26 2.95 -21.56
C GLN A 117 5.66 2.05 -20.38
N GLY A 118 6.85 1.45 -20.44
CA GLY A 118 7.34 0.59 -19.36
C GLY A 118 6.90 -0.89 -19.46
N GLN A 119 5.99 -1.26 -20.35
CA GLN A 119 5.67 -2.68 -20.57
C GLN A 119 6.93 -3.47 -20.97
N ILE A 120 7.15 -4.62 -20.33
CA ILE A 120 8.34 -5.45 -20.56
C ILE A 120 8.21 -6.13 -21.92
N ILE A 121 9.17 -5.92 -22.81
CA ILE A 121 9.24 -6.51 -24.16
C ILE A 121 10.15 -7.74 -24.18
N GLY A 122 11.18 -7.74 -23.33
CA GLY A 122 12.12 -8.85 -23.23
C GLY A 122 13.04 -8.71 -22.03
N ALA A 123 13.89 -9.72 -21.82
CA ALA A 123 14.90 -9.76 -20.77
C ALA A 123 16.25 -10.23 -21.33
N VAL A 124 17.30 -9.46 -21.09
CA VAL A 124 18.69 -9.85 -21.38
C VAL A 124 19.30 -10.47 -20.13
N VAL A 125 19.96 -11.61 -20.30
CA VAL A 125 20.68 -12.31 -19.23
C VAL A 125 22.17 -12.37 -19.56
N ALA A 126 23.00 -12.05 -18.57
CA ALA A 126 24.45 -11.97 -18.70
C ALA A 126 25.15 -12.51 -17.44
N ASP A 127 26.49 -12.57 -17.46
CA ASP A 127 27.31 -13.00 -16.32
C ASP A 127 27.04 -12.15 -15.06
N ASN A 128 26.67 -10.88 -15.23
CA ASN A 128 26.24 -10.01 -14.14
C ASN A 128 25.25 -8.95 -14.60
N GLU A 129 24.63 -8.28 -13.62
CA GLU A 129 23.56 -7.30 -13.84
C GLU A 129 24.04 -6.07 -14.61
N SER A 130 25.29 -5.64 -14.44
CA SER A 130 25.84 -4.47 -15.13
C SER A 130 25.98 -4.70 -16.64
N ILE A 131 26.46 -5.89 -17.02
CA ILE A 131 26.55 -6.32 -18.43
C ILE A 131 25.13 -6.42 -19.00
N ALA A 132 24.20 -7.04 -18.28
CA ALA A 132 22.80 -7.18 -18.71
C ALA A 132 22.14 -5.81 -18.96
N LYS A 133 22.31 -4.84 -18.05
CA LYS A 133 21.79 -3.45 -18.19
C LYS A 133 22.35 -2.75 -19.42
N THR A 134 23.66 -2.89 -19.65
CA THR A 134 24.31 -2.27 -20.82
C THR A 134 23.86 -2.92 -22.13
N ALA A 135 23.69 -4.25 -22.14
CA ALA A 135 23.25 -5.00 -23.30
C ALA A 135 21.75 -4.77 -23.62
N ALA A 136 20.89 -4.65 -22.60
CA ALA A 136 19.46 -4.37 -22.79
C ALA A 136 19.22 -3.07 -23.58
N ARG A 137 20.07 -2.04 -23.38
CA ARG A 137 20.00 -0.78 -24.13
C ARG A 137 20.38 -0.90 -25.62
N LYS A 138 21.01 -2.01 -26.01
CA LYS A 138 21.37 -2.30 -27.42
C LYS A 138 20.29 -3.06 -28.17
N VAL A 139 19.23 -3.51 -27.49
CA VAL A 139 18.08 -4.14 -28.15
C VAL A 139 17.27 -3.06 -28.86
N ARG A 140 17.13 -3.18 -30.17
CA ARG A 140 16.40 -2.21 -31.00
C ARG A 140 14.97 -2.69 -31.18
N VAL A 141 14.02 -1.88 -30.76
CA VAL A 141 12.59 -2.09 -31.01
C VAL A 141 12.08 -1.03 -31.98
N VAL A 142 11.36 -1.46 -33.01
CA VAL A 142 10.75 -0.58 -34.01
C VAL A 142 9.24 -0.56 -33.79
N TYR A 143 8.66 0.64 -33.77
CA TYR A 143 7.24 0.86 -33.44
C TYR A 143 6.49 1.54 -34.59
N GLU A 144 5.19 1.28 -34.66
CA GLU A 144 4.19 2.11 -35.35
C GLU A 144 3.26 2.70 -34.29
N ASP A 145 3.29 4.03 -34.10
CA ASP A 145 2.48 4.70 -33.08
C ASP A 145 0.98 4.54 -33.36
N LEU A 146 0.21 4.28 -32.30
CA LEU A 146 -1.25 4.12 -32.36
C LEU A 146 -1.94 5.28 -31.64
N THR A 147 -3.07 5.71 -32.20
CA THR A 147 -3.94 6.74 -31.62
C THR A 147 -5.33 6.17 -31.33
N PRO A 148 -6.03 6.64 -30.30
CA PRO A 148 -5.62 7.69 -29.36
C PRO A 148 -4.62 7.20 -28.30
N ILE A 149 -3.88 8.14 -27.69
CA ILE A 149 -3.19 7.95 -26.42
C ILE A 149 -4.10 8.58 -25.35
N ILE A 150 -4.53 7.78 -24.38
CA ILE A 150 -5.43 8.20 -23.30
C ILE A 150 -4.62 8.23 -22.02
N VAL A 151 -4.48 9.40 -21.39
CA VAL A 151 -3.68 9.58 -20.17
C VAL A 151 -4.56 9.99 -19.00
N SER A 152 -5.34 11.05 -19.17
CA SER A 152 -6.18 11.62 -18.11
C SER A 152 -7.48 10.85 -17.89
N LEU A 153 -8.03 10.96 -16.68
CA LEU A 153 -9.41 10.55 -16.38
C LEU A 153 -10.43 11.26 -17.28
N GLU A 154 -10.24 12.54 -17.57
CA GLU A 154 -11.11 13.30 -18.46
C GLU A 154 -11.18 12.67 -19.86
N ASP A 155 -10.02 12.41 -20.48
CA ASP A 155 -9.95 11.77 -21.80
C ASP A 155 -10.59 10.38 -21.79
N ALA A 156 -10.42 9.63 -20.70
CA ALA A 156 -10.98 8.29 -20.57
C ALA A 156 -12.51 8.33 -20.42
N ILE A 157 -13.05 9.30 -19.68
CA ILE A 157 -14.49 9.49 -19.50
C ILE A 157 -15.14 9.94 -20.82
N ASP A 158 -14.56 10.94 -21.48
CA ASP A 158 -15.11 11.53 -22.71
C ASP A 158 -15.13 10.52 -23.87
N ARG A 159 -14.20 9.56 -23.87
CA ARG A 159 -14.09 8.49 -24.87
C ARG A 159 -14.75 7.17 -24.45
N GLU A 160 -15.37 7.13 -23.27
CA GLU A 160 -15.90 5.91 -22.65
C GLU A 160 -14.88 4.75 -22.61
N ALA A 161 -13.60 5.08 -22.37
CA ALA A 161 -12.51 4.12 -22.29
C ALA A 161 -12.53 3.41 -20.92
N PHE A 162 -13.47 2.50 -20.75
CA PHE A 162 -13.63 1.69 -19.54
C PHE A 162 -13.25 0.22 -19.79
N PHE A 163 -12.96 -0.52 -18.72
CA PHE A 163 -12.88 -1.98 -18.82
C PHE A 163 -14.28 -2.58 -19.07
N PRO A 164 -14.36 -3.71 -19.83
CA PRO A 164 -15.62 -4.24 -20.36
C PRO A 164 -16.59 -4.78 -19.32
N GLU A 165 -16.16 -4.99 -18.06
CA GLU A 165 -17.05 -5.37 -16.97
C GLU A 165 -18.02 -4.25 -16.57
N GLY A 166 -17.79 -3.02 -17.03
CA GLY A 166 -18.70 -1.88 -16.84
C GLY A 166 -18.62 -1.27 -15.44
N SER A 167 -19.66 -0.52 -15.07
CA SER A 167 -19.73 0.20 -13.80
C SER A 167 -20.22 -0.66 -12.66
N LEU A 168 -19.65 -0.46 -11.48
CA LEU A 168 -20.19 -0.97 -10.22
C LEU A 168 -21.27 -0.02 -9.70
N ARG A 169 -22.44 -0.54 -9.31
CA ARG A 169 -23.54 0.27 -8.77
C ARG A 169 -23.97 -0.22 -7.40
N LEU A 170 -24.17 0.72 -6.48
CA LEU A 170 -24.72 0.47 -5.15
C LEU A 170 -25.81 1.50 -4.85
N GLU A 171 -26.98 1.03 -4.45
CA GLU A 171 -28.13 1.87 -4.09
C GLU A 171 -28.76 1.40 -2.78
N TYR A 172 -29.15 2.36 -1.94
CA TYR A 172 -29.76 2.11 -0.64
C TYR A 172 -30.73 3.23 -0.27
N GLY A 173 -31.88 2.87 0.30
CA GLY A 173 -32.95 3.81 0.64
C GLY A 173 -33.76 4.28 -0.57
N ASN A 174 -34.52 5.37 -0.40
CA ASN A 174 -35.27 6.03 -1.46
C ASN A 174 -34.62 7.38 -1.77
N VAL A 175 -33.68 7.36 -2.73
CA VAL A 175 -32.83 8.50 -3.06
C VAL A 175 -33.65 9.65 -3.63
N ASP A 176 -34.51 9.38 -4.60
CA ASP A 176 -35.26 10.42 -5.32
C ASP A 176 -36.19 11.20 -4.36
N ALA A 177 -36.93 10.50 -3.48
CA ALA A 177 -37.79 11.16 -2.48
C ALA A 177 -37.01 12.01 -1.45
N ALA A 178 -35.77 11.61 -1.15
CA ALA A 178 -34.91 12.37 -0.25
C ALA A 178 -34.30 13.62 -0.91
N PHE A 179 -34.08 13.60 -2.23
CA PHE A 179 -33.74 14.79 -3.01
C PHE A 179 -34.93 15.75 -3.13
N ASP A 180 -36.15 15.23 -3.34
CA ASP A 180 -37.37 16.05 -3.43
C ASP A 180 -37.67 16.81 -2.12
N SER A 181 -37.26 16.25 -0.98
CA SER A 181 -37.44 16.85 0.36
C SER A 181 -36.24 17.66 0.84
N ALA A 182 -35.21 17.83 0.01
CA ALA A 182 -34.01 18.57 0.36
C ALA A 182 -34.31 20.06 0.61
N TYR A 183 -33.70 20.63 1.64
CA TYR A 183 -33.70 22.08 1.82
C TYR A 183 -32.72 22.76 0.84
N VAL A 184 -31.56 22.14 0.64
CA VAL A 184 -30.56 22.55 -0.34
C VAL A 184 -29.89 21.31 -0.94
N ILE A 185 -29.48 21.41 -2.19
CA ILE A 185 -28.66 20.41 -2.88
C ILE A 185 -27.28 21.02 -3.10
N VAL A 186 -26.25 20.32 -2.62
CA VAL A 186 -24.86 20.73 -2.77
C VAL A 186 -24.18 19.82 -3.80
N GLU A 187 -23.57 20.42 -4.81
CA GLU A 187 -22.94 19.70 -5.93
C GLU A 187 -21.48 20.09 -6.08
N GLY A 188 -20.64 19.15 -6.44
CA GLY A 188 -19.23 19.41 -6.69
C GLY A 188 -18.46 18.18 -7.13
N GLU A 189 -17.14 18.30 -7.16
CA GLU A 189 -16.25 17.21 -7.47
C GLU A 189 -15.00 17.22 -6.59
N CYS A 190 -14.41 16.05 -6.41
CA CYS A 190 -13.14 15.85 -5.71
C CYS A 190 -12.18 15.08 -6.61
N ARG A 191 -10.92 15.50 -6.63
CA ARG A 191 -9.85 14.79 -7.33
C ARG A 191 -8.69 14.45 -6.40
N THR A 192 -8.19 13.22 -6.53
CA THR A 192 -6.96 12.76 -5.87
C THR A 192 -6.00 12.18 -6.92
N GLY A 193 -4.74 12.58 -6.84
CA GLY A 193 -3.68 12.14 -7.75
C GLY A 193 -3.15 10.74 -7.46
N ALA A 194 -2.29 10.26 -8.37
CA ALA A 194 -1.52 9.03 -8.20
C ALA A 194 -0.49 9.14 -7.07
N GLN A 195 -0.17 8.00 -6.46
CA GLN A 195 0.85 7.88 -5.42
C GLN A 195 1.75 6.67 -5.70
N GLU A 196 3.06 6.88 -5.75
CA GLU A 196 4.08 5.84 -5.90
C GLU A 196 4.37 5.21 -4.54
N HIS A 197 4.49 3.88 -4.46
CA HIS A 197 4.69 3.21 -3.17
C HIS A 197 5.99 3.59 -2.50
N PHE A 198 7.03 3.80 -3.32
CA PHE A 198 8.38 4.17 -2.92
C PHE A 198 8.88 3.33 -1.73
N TYR A 199 8.60 2.02 -1.75
CA TYR A 199 9.24 1.09 -0.83
C TYR A 199 10.75 1.24 -0.99
N LEU A 200 11.50 1.40 0.11
CA LEU A 200 12.92 1.76 0.02
C LEU A 200 13.77 0.70 -0.70
N GLU A 201 13.37 -0.57 -0.65
CA GLU A 201 13.93 -1.66 -1.44
C GLU A 201 13.18 -1.77 -2.78
N PRO A 202 13.76 -1.40 -3.95
CA PRO A 202 13.17 -1.69 -5.26
C PRO A 202 12.87 -3.18 -5.45
N ILE A 203 12.09 -3.54 -6.47
CA ILE A 203 11.83 -4.95 -6.76
C ILE A 203 13.14 -5.69 -6.99
N ALA A 204 13.30 -6.79 -6.27
CA ALA A 204 14.46 -7.66 -6.32
C ALA A 204 14.01 -9.12 -6.21
N CYS A 205 14.61 -9.97 -7.05
CA CYS A 205 14.41 -11.40 -6.99
C CYS A 205 15.61 -12.17 -7.54
N ILE A 206 15.70 -13.42 -7.10
CA ILE A 206 16.67 -14.40 -7.58
C ILE A 206 15.99 -15.76 -7.67
N ALA A 207 16.27 -16.50 -8.73
CA ALA A 207 15.79 -17.87 -8.93
C ALA A 207 16.97 -18.82 -9.03
N TYR A 208 16.89 -19.94 -8.32
CA TYR A 208 17.89 -21.00 -8.25
C TYR A 208 17.31 -22.30 -8.79
N PRO A 209 17.85 -22.83 -9.91
CA PRO A 209 17.60 -24.20 -10.31
C PRO A 209 18.10 -25.17 -9.22
N ARG A 210 17.28 -26.16 -8.88
CA ARG A 210 17.61 -27.24 -7.94
C ARG A 210 17.63 -28.57 -8.71
N ASP A 211 17.66 -29.68 -7.99
CA ASP A 211 17.74 -31.01 -8.58
C ASP A 211 16.58 -31.29 -9.55
N SER A 212 16.88 -32.00 -10.63
CA SER A 212 15.94 -32.33 -11.72
C SER A 212 15.34 -31.08 -12.39
N ASP A 213 14.13 -30.68 -12.02
CA ASP A 213 13.31 -29.61 -12.60
C ASP A 213 12.77 -28.65 -11.53
N GLU A 214 13.32 -28.74 -10.31
CA GLU A 214 12.91 -27.90 -9.19
C GLU A 214 13.51 -26.50 -9.29
N LEU A 215 12.77 -25.53 -8.76
CA LEU A 215 13.16 -24.13 -8.72
C LEU A 215 12.88 -23.54 -7.34
N GLU A 216 13.90 -22.92 -6.76
CA GLU A 216 13.74 -22.09 -5.58
C GLU A 216 13.80 -20.61 -5.96
N ILE A 217 12.89 -19.82 -5.43
CA ILE A 217 12.78 -18.39 -5.70
C ILE A 217 12.87 -17.66 -4.37
N ILE A 218 13.77 -16.67 -4.32
CA ILE A 218 13.80 -15.69 -3.25
C ILE A 218 13.41 -14.35 -3.85
N SER A 219 12.30 -13.80 -3.40
CA SER A 219 11.74 -12.54 -3.93
C SER A 219 11.35 -11.58 -2.82
N CYS A 220 11.06 -10.35 -3.21
CA CYS A 220 10.43 -9.37 -2.34
C CYS A 220 8.89 -9.34 -2.52
N SER A 221 8.21 -10.48 -2.66
CA SER A 221 6.74 -10.52 -2.84
C SER A 221 5.98 -10.49 -1.50
N GLN A 222 4.83 -9.79 -1.47
CA GLN A 222 3.83 -9.90 -0.40
C GLN A 222 2.97 -11.16 -0.55
N HIS A 223 3.01 -11.82 -1.71
CA HIS A 223 2.19 -13.00 -2.04
C HIS A 223 3.04 -14.14 -2.64
N PRO A 224 3.84 -14.85 -1.82
CA PRO A 224 4.75 -15.88 -2.31
C PRO A 224 4.05 -17.04 -3.05
N ALA A 225 2.83 -17.40 -2.64
CA ALA A 225 2.03 -18.43 -3.29
C ALA A 225 1.59 -18.05 -4.71
N GLU A 226 1.32 -16.77 -4.97
CA GLU A 226 0.99 -16.29 -6.31
C GLU A 226 2.22 -16.32 -7.23
N ALA A 227 3.37 -15.85 -6.72
CA ALA A 227 4.64 -15.96 -7.44
C ALA A 227 4.96 -17.43 -7.81
N GLN A 228 4.73 -18.37 -6.89
CA GLN A 228 4.86 -19.81 -7.16
C GLN A 228 3.94 -20.25 -8.30
N ARG A 229 2.66 -19.88 -8.25
CA ARG A 229 1.66 -20.23 -9.27
C ARG A 229 2.00 -19.66 -10.64
N LYS A 230 2.40 -18.38 -10.71
CA LYS A 230 2.74 -17.70 -11.97
C LYS A 230 3.97 -18.30 -12.63
N VAL A 231 5.00 -18.60 -11.85
CA VAL A 231 6.21 -19.26 -12.36
C VAL A 231 5.91 -20.68 -12.82
N ALA A 232 5.15 -21.45 -12.05
CA ALA A 232 4.73 -22.80 -12.42
C ALA A 232 3.96 -22.81 -13.76
N ASN A 233 3.05 -21.85 -13.96
CA ASN A 233 2.31 -21.71 -15.21
C ASN A 233 3.23 -21.36 -16.39
N ALA A 234 4.06 -20.31 -16.24
CA ALA A 234 4.97 -19.85 -17.29
C ALA A 234 5.97 -20.92 -17.73
N LEU A 235 6.43 -21.77 -16.80
CA LEU A 235 7.33 -22.89 -17.07
C LEU A 235 6.61 -24.18 -17.47
N SER A 236 5.28 -24.22 -17.30
CA SER A 236 4.46 -25.42 -17.45
C SER A 236 4.95 -26.61 -16.61
N ILE A 237 5.36 -26.33 -15.37
CA ILE A 237 5.73 -27.34 -14.37
C ILE A 237 4.75 -27.31 -13.18
N PRO A 238 4.59 -28.41 -12.43
CA PRO A 238 3.70 -28.42 -11.27
C PRO A 238 4.16 -27.47 -10.16
N CYS A 239 3.22 -26.84 -9.43
CA CYS A 239 3.56 -25.92 -8.32
C CYS A 239 4.44 -26.55 -7.23
N HIS A 240 4.35 -27.86 -7.00
CA HIS A 240 5.17 -28.56 -6.01
C HIS A 240 6.66 -28.65 -6.39
N LYS A 241 7.03 -28.24 -7.62
CA LYS A 241 8.41 -28.09 -8.09
C LYS A 241 8.96 -26.67 -7.92
N VAL A 242 8.13 -25.72 -7.49
CA VAL A 242 8.50 -24.31 -7.34
C VAL A 242 8.37 -23.92 -5.87
N PHE A 243 9.46 -23.46 -5.25
CA PHE A 243 9.49 -23.04 -3.85
C PHE A 243 9.71 -21.54 -3.77
N SER A 244 8.70 -20.78 -3.34
CA SER A 244 8.79 -19.33 -3.19
C SER A 244 9.03 -18.96 -1.73
N ARG A 245 10.14 -18.29 -1.45
CA ARG A 245 10.65 -18.01 -0.09
C ARG A 245 10.83 -16.50 0.09
N VAL A 246 10.29 -15.98 1.19
CA VAL A 246 10.40 -14.56 1.55
C VAL A 246 10.71 -14.44 3.04
N LYS A 247 11.91 -13.93 3.36
CA LYS A 247 12.29 -13.65 4.74
C LYS A 247 11.77 -12.32 5.25
N ARG A 248 11.88 -11.26 4.44
CA ARG A 248 11.38 -9.91 4.75
C ARG A 248 11.40 -8.96 3.54
N LEU A 249 10.55 -7.94 3.54
CA LEU A 249 10.46 -6.84 2.58
C LEU A 249 10.96 -5.52 3.19
N GLY A 250 11.44 -4.61 2.33
CA GLY A 250 11.97 -3.29 2.70
C GLY A 250 10.93 -2.25 2.32
N GLY A 251 9.73 -2.40 2.88
CA GLY A 251 8.50 -1.80 2.38
C GLY A 251 7.86 -2.63 1.26
N GLY A 252 6.54 -2.56 1.19
CA GLY A 252 5.72 -3.16 0.13
C GLY A 252 4.47 -2.32 -0.16
N PHE A 253 3.68 -2.04 0.88
CA PHE A 253 2.55 -1.10 0.82
C PHE A 253 1.49 -1.42 -0.24
N GLY A 254 1.43 -2.65 -0.76
CA GLY A 254 0.54 -3.09 -1.83
C GLY A 254 1.24 -3.21 -3.19
N GLY A 255 2.28 -2.41 -3.46
CA GLY A 255 3.00 -2.45 -4.75
C GLY A 255 3.78 -3.74 -4.99
N LYS A 256 4.01 -4.52 -3.92
CA LYS A 256 4.63 -5.85 -4.00
C LYS A 256 3.61 -6.99 -3.83
N GLU A 257 2.32 -6.70 -3.94
CA GLU A 257 1.25 -7.69 -3.93
C GLU A 257 1.17 -8.46 -5.25
N THR A 258 1.21 -7.75 -6.38
CA THR A 258 1.08 -8.35 -7.72
C THR A 258 2.25 -8.03 -8.64
N LYS A 259 2.79 -6.80 -8.59
CA LYS A 259 3.76 -6.31 -9.60
C LYS A 259 5.14 -6.95 -9.53
N VAL A 260 5.48 -7.61 -8.41
CA VAL A 260 6.69 -8.42 -8.31
C VAL A 260 6.68 -9.59 -9.29
N ASP A 261 5.51 -10.11 -9.66
CA ASP A 261 5.37 -11.26 -10.54
C ASP A 261 5.78 -10.95 -11.99
N LEU A 262 5.71 -9.67 -12.40
CA LEU A 262 6.23 -9.19 -13.69
C LEU A 262 7.73 -9.44 -13.84
N PHE A 263 8.46 -9.50 -12.73
CA PHE A 263 9.92 -9.63 -12.71
C PHE A 263 10.38 -11.01 -12.24
N VAL A 264 9.68 -11.61 -11.27
CA VAL A 264 9.97 -12.97 -10.80
C VAL A 264 9.78 -14.00 -11.91
N THR A 265 8.73 -13.87 -12.71
CA THR A 265 8.42 -14.83 -13.77
C THR A 265 9.51 -14.90 -14.86
N PRO A 266 9.96 -13.79 -15.47
CA PRO A 266 11.03 -13.85 -16.47
C PRO A 266 12.39 -14.23 -15.88
N VAL A 267 12.69 -13.86 -14.62
CA VAL A 267 13.92 -14.30 -13.93
C VAL A 267 13.90 -15.81 -13.68
N ALA A 268 12.77 -16.37 -13.25
CA ALA A 268 12.59 -17.79 -13.09
C ALA A 268 12.67 -18.55 -14.42
N LEU A 269 12.05 -18.01 -15.48
CA LEU A 269 12.16 -18.54 -16.84
C LEU A 269 13.62 -18.64 -17.28
N ALA A 270 14.37 -17.55 -17.16
CA ALA A 270 15.78 -17.51 -17.51
C ALA A 270 16.61 -18.51 -16.70
N ALA A 271 16.41 -18.55 -15.37
CA ALA A 271 17.15 -19.47 -14.49
C ALA A 271 16.89 -20.94 -14.87
N TYR A 272 15.62 -21.28 -15.11
CA TYR A 272 15.20 -22.63 -15.50
C TYR A 272 15.81 -23.05 -16.84
N ARG A 273 15.76 -22.18 -17.86
CA ARG A 273 16.26 -22.47 -19.21
C ARG A 273 17.79 -22.56 -19.26
N LEU A 274 18.48 -21.69 -18.53
CA LEU A 274 19.95 -21.65 -18.51
C LEU A 274 20.57 -22.63 -17.51
N ARG A 275 19.76 -23.23 -16.63
CA ARG A 275 20.23 -24.08 -15.52
C ARG A 275 21.27 -23.38 -14.65
N ARG A 276 21.12 -22.06 -14.49
CA ARG A 276 22.00 -21.21 -13.68
C ARG A 276 21.16 -20.28 -12.80
N PRO A 277 21.65 -19.88 -11.61
CA PRO A 277 20.98 -18.86 -10.82
C PRO A 277 20.92 -17.52 -11.57
N VAL A 278 19.75 -16.90 -11.65
CA VAL A 278 19.55 -15.59 -12.30
C VAL A 278 18.94 -14.63 -11.30
N ARG A 279 19.46 -13.39 -11.27
CA ARG A 279 19.06 -12.33 -10.35
C ARG A 279 18.70 -11.04 -11.10
N THR A 280 17.77 -10.27 -10.55
CA THR A 280 17.56 -8.86 -10.91
C THR A 280 17.34 -8.00 -9.68
N VAL A 281 17.82 -6.76 -9.74
CA VAL A 281 17.40 -5.66 -8.84
C VAL A 281 17.08 -4.47 -9.72
N LEU A 282 15.86 -3.93 -9.59
CA LEU A 282 15.48 -2.78 -10.40
C LEU A 282 16.19 -1.51 -9.92
N ASP A 283 16.58 -0.68 -10.88
CA ASP A 283 16.90 0.71 -10.59
C ASP A 283 15.60 1.45 -10.26
N ARG A 284 15.66 2.45 -9.37
CA ARG A 284 14.45 3.19 -8.92
C ARG A 284 13.65 3.78 -10.09
N CYS A 285 14.32 4.22 -11.15
CA CYS A 285 13.65 4.80 -12.30
C CYS A 285 12.81 3.79 -13.09
N ASP A 286 13.27 2.54 -13.15
CA ASP A 286 12.58 1.47 -13.86
C ASP A 286 11.44 0.92 -13.00
N ASP A 287 11.67 0.78 -11.69
CA ASP A 287 10.67 0.43 -10.69
C ASP A 287 9.45 1.37 -10.80
N MET A 288 9.65 2.68 -10.62
CA MET A 288 8.57 3.68 -10.70
C MET A 288 7.92 3.81 -12.08
N ALA A 289 8.64 3.47 -13.16
CA ALA A 289 8.09 3.56 -14.51
C ALA A 289 7.17 2.38 -14.86
N VAL A 290 7.25 1.27 -14.13
CA VAL A 290 6.63 -0.01 -14.52
C VAL A 290 5.63 -0.51 -13.49
N THR A 291 5.90 -0.34 -12.20
CA THR A 291 5.09 -0.97 -11.14
C THR A 291 3.76 -0.28 -10.87
N GLY A 292 3.50 0.84 -11.54
CA GLY A 292 2.27 1.61 -11.37
C GLY A 292 2.10 2.17 -9.97
N THR A 293 0.94 2.78 -9.73
CA THR A 293 0.71 3.63 -8.55
C THR A 293 -0.57 3.24 -7.82
N ARG A 294 -0.87 3.95 -6.73
CA ARG A 294 -2.27 4.15 -6.28
C ARG A 294 -3.08 4.75 -7.43
N HIS A 295 -4.32 4.29 -7.59
CA HIS A 295 -5.28 4.84 -8.54
C HIS A 295 -5.60 6.32 -8.24
N PRO A 296 -5.40 7.22 -9.23
CA PRO A 296 -6.09 8.51 -9.26
C PRO A 296 -7.61 8.33 -9.25
N PHE A 297 -8.32 9.23 -8.57
CA PHE A 297 -9.77 9.25 -8.53
C PHE A 297 -10.32 10.63 -8.89
N LEU A 298 -11.40 10.64 -9.66
CA LEU A 298 -12.32 11.77 -9.83
C LEU A 298 -13.70 11.33 -9.34
N VAL A 299 -14.27 12.05 -8.38
CA VAL A 299 -15.61 11.76 -7.88
C VAL A 299 -16.48 13.00 -7.99
N ARG A 300 -17.57 12.90 -8.75
CA ARG A 300 -18.63 13.92 -8.81
C ARG A 300 -19.72 13.56 -7.82
N TYR A 301 -20.19 14.53 -7.05
CA TYR A 301 -21.20 14.30 -6.01
C TYR A 301 -22.34 15.32 -6.09
N ARG A 302 -23.52 14.88 -5.65
CA ARG A 302 -24.70 15.70 -5.37
C ARG A 302 -25.26 15.24 -4.03
N VAL A 303 -25.53 16.14 -3.10
CA VAL A 303 -25.95 15.77 -1.74
C VAL A 303 -27.14 16.61 -1.33
N ALA A 304 -28.22 15.93 -0.97
CA ALA A 304 -29.45 16.51 -0.43
C ALA A 304 -29.29 16.73 1.08
N VAL A 305 -29.53 17.96 1.53
CA VAL A 305 -29.32 18.36 2.92
C VAL A 305 -30.58 18.95 3.52
N SER A 306 -30.86 18.64 4.78
CA SER A 306 -31.93 19.29 5.53
C SER A 306 -31.55 20.72 5.96
N LYS A 307 -32.55 21.50 6.41
CA LYS A 307 -32.33 22.86 6.90
C LYS A 307 -31.35 22.93 8.08
N ASP A 308 -31.30 21.88 8.89
CA ASP A 308 -30.46 21.78 10.07
C ASP A 308 -29.13 21.02 9.81
N GLY A 309 -28.80 20.72 8.54
CA GLY A 309 -27.50 20.17 8.15
C GLY A 309 -27.39 18.64 8.18
N LEU A 310 -28.49 17.90 8.27
CA LEU A 310 -28.46 16.44 8.14
C LEU A 310 -28.29 16.04 6.68
N LEU A 311 -27.41 15.08 6.42
CA LEU A 311 -27.24 14.48 5.10
C LEU A 311 -28.36 13.49 4.81
N LEU A 312 -29.31 13.89 3.97
CA LEU A 312 -30.52 13.10 3.66
C LEU A 312 -30.23 12.07 2.57
N ALA A 313 -29.60 12.50 1.49
CA ALA A 313 -29.21 11.64 0.37
C ALA A 313 -27.90 12.06 -0.29
N GLY A 314 -27.23 11.12 -0.94
CA GLY A 314 -26.07 11.40 -1.79
C GLY A 314 -26.11 10.62 -3.10
N GLU A 315 -25.76 11.28 -4.20
CA GLU A 315 -25.45 10.66 -5.48
C GLU A 315 -23.97 10.85 -5.78
N TYR A 316 -23.28 9.77 -6.12
CA TYR A 316 -21.84 9.77 -6.38
C TYR A 316 -21.52 9.07 -7.69
N LYS A 317 -20.69 9.70 -8.52
CA LYS A 317 -20.09 9.12 -9.72
C LYS A 317 -18.57 9.11 -9.56
N ALA A 318 -18.00 7.93 -9.31
CA ALA A 318 -16.59 7.73 -9.06
C ALA A 318 -15.88 7.12 -10.27
N TYR A 319 -14.77 7.72 -10.69
CA TYR A 319 -13.94 7.25 -11.79
C TYR A 319 -12.53 7.02 -11.26
N SER A 320 -11.98 5.83 -11.48
CA SER A 320 -10.58 5.53 -11.16
C SER A 320 -9.77 5.29 -12.42
N ASN A 321 -8.54 5.82 -12.47
CA ASN A 321 -7.60 5.51 -13.54
C ASN A 321 -6.84 4.22 -13.15
N ALA A 322 -7.03 3.16 -13.92
CA ALA A 322 -6.44 1.85 -13.65
C ALA A 322 -5.18 1.55 -14.47
N GLY A 323 -4.83 2.40 -15.44
CA GLY A 323 -3.78 2.10 -16.39
C GLY A 323 -4.22 1.09 -17.45
N TYR A 324 -3.26 0.35 -17.99
CA TYR A 324 -3.49 -0.49 -19.17
C TYR A 324 -4.16 -1.85 -18.92
N SER A 325 -4.12 -2.36 -17.68
CA SER A 325 -4.68 -3.67 -17.28
C SER A 325 -5.53 -3.55 -16.02
N ARG A 326 -6.28 -4.61 -15.70
CA ARG A 326 -7.21 -4.58 -14.56
C ARG A 326 -6.54 -4.69 -13.22
N ASP A 327 -5.54 -5.56 -13.07
CA ASP A 327 -4.90 -5.88 -11.78
C ASP A 327 -5.96 -6.04 -10.66
N LEU A 328 -5.88 -5.25 -9.59
CA LEU A 328 -6.83 -5.22 -8.47
C LEU A 328 -7.86 -4.07 -8.55
N SER A 329 -7.95 -3.38 -9.70
CA SER A 329 -8.68 -2.10 -9.85
C SER A 329 -10.17 -2.17 -9.55
N TYR A 330 -10.84 -3.26 -9.93
CA TYR A 330 -12.26 -3.46 -9.59
C TYR A 330 -12.47 -3.64 -8.09
N SER A 331 -11.58 -4.38 -7.42
CA SER A 331 -11.63 -4.54 -5.96
C SER A 331 -11.32 -3.22 -5.23
N VAL A 332 -10.41 -2.40 -5.77
CA VAL A 332 -10.14 -1.04 -5.26
C VAL A 332 -11.40 -0.17 -5.38
N MET A 333 -12.08 -0.19 -6.54
CA MET A 333 -13.33 0.56 -6.72
C MET A 333 -14.44 0.05 -5.78
N GLN A 334 -14.61 -1.27 -5.65
CA GLN A 334 -15.57 -1.85 -4.69
C GLN A 334 -15.31 -1.36 -3.26
N ARG A 335 -14.05 -1.40 -2.81
CA ARG A 335 -13.71 -0.92 -1.46
C ARG A 335 -13.95 0.58 -1.32
N ALA A 336 -13.62 1.38 -2.34
CA ALA A 336 -13.91 2.81 -2.37
C ALA A 336 -15.41 3.07 -2.19
N LEU A 337 -16.28 2.38 -2.95
CA LEU A 337 -17.73 2.57 -2.85
C LEU A 337 -18.26 2.20 -1.45
N LEU A 338 -17.69 1.19 -0.80
CA LEU A 338 -18.04 0.79 0.57
C LEU A 338 -17.52 1.76 1.66
N HIS A 339 -16.64 2.70 1.34
CA HIS A 339 -16.10 3.67 2.30
C HIS A 339 -16.45 5.12 1.97
N ILE A 340 -17.26 5.38 0.94
CA ILE A 340 -17.55 6.74 0.47
C ILE A 340 -18.27 7.64 1.49
N GLN A 341 -18.90 7.05 2.51
CA GLN A 341 -19.55 7.79 3.59
C GLN A 341 -18.59 8.11 4.76
N ASN A 342 -17.39 7.53 4.78
CA ASN A 342 -16.48 7.55 5.93
C ASN A 342 -17.23 7.23 7.25
N ALA A 343 -17.25 8.16 8.20
CA ALA A 343 -17.87 8.02 9.50
C ALA A 343 -19.28 8.61 9.60
N TYR A 344 -19.86 9.05 8.47
CA TYR A 344 -21.12 9.77 8.45
C TYR A 344 -22.30 8.90 8.03
N LYS A 345 -23.46 9.17 8.61
CA LYS A 345 -24.71 8.56 8.18
C LYS A 345 -25.36 9.37 7.06
N ILE A 346 -25.46 8.78 5.88
CA ILE A 346 -26.35 9.24 4.81
C ILE A 346 -27.37 8.13 4.53
N SER A 347 -28.64 8.41 4.83
CA SER A 347 -29.67 7.38 4.91
C SER A 347 -30.15 6.87 3.55
N ASN A 348 -29.93 7.65 2.48
CA ASN A 348 -30.25 7.27 1.12
C ASN A 348 -29.03 7.54 0.24
N ILE A 349 -28.61 6.59 -0.59
CA ILE A 349 -27.42 6.80 -1.43
C ILE A 349 -27.52 6.02 -2.74
N ARG A 350 -27.00 6.64 -3.80
CA ARG A 350 -26.80 6.02 -5.12
C ARG A 350 -25.35 6.27 -5.54
N ILE A 351 -24.62 5.21 -5.83
CA ILE A 351 -23.20 5.26 -6.17
C ILE A 351 -22.97 4.49 -7.46
N GLU A 352 -22.27 5.10 -8.41
CA GLU A 352 -21.78 4.46 -9.62
C GLU A 352 -20.26 4.63 -9.72
N GLY A 353 -19.54 3.53 -9.97
CA GLY A 353 -18.08 3.48 -10.02
C GLY A 353 -17.57 2.89 -11.33
N TRP A 354 -16.76 3.64 -12.08
CA TRP A 354 -16.15 3.22 -13.35
C TRP A 354 -14.64 3.05 -13.22
N VAL A 355 -14.13 1.94 -13.76
CA VAL A 355 -12.70 1.67 -13.85
C VAL A 355 -12.23 2.02 -15.27
N CYS A 356 -11.48 3.12 -15.37
CA CYS A 356 -11.02 3.70 -16.63
C CYS A 356 -9.73 3.02 -17.10
N LYS A 357 -9.69 2.66 -18.39
CA LYS A 357 -8.52 2.11 -19.06
C LYS A 357 -7.75 3.24 -19.74
N THR A 358 -6.48 3.36 -19.42
CA THR A 358 -5.59 4.39 -19.99
C THR A 358 -4.29 3.77 -20.48
N ASN A 359 -3.47 4.55 -21.17
CA ASN A 359 -2.16 4.17 -21.68
C ASN A 359 -1.02 4.42 -20.68
N LEU A 360 -1.32 4.29 -19.39
CA LEU A 360 -0.39 4.42 -18.27
C LEU A 360 -0.09 3.05 -17.65
N PRO A 361 1.02 2.93 -16.86
CA PRO A 361 1.32 1.72 -16.12
C PRO A 361 0.14 1.29 -15.26
N SER A 362 -0.11 -0.01 -15.21
CA SER A 362 -1.22 -0.59 -14.48
C SER A 362 -1.12 -0.25 -12.99
N CYS A 363 -2.12 0.48 -12.49
CA CYS A 363 -2.24 0.79 -11.06
C CYS A 363 -2.53 -0.48 -10.26
N THR A 364 -2.21 -0.47 -8.97
CA THR A 364 -2.35 -1.65 -8.11
C THR A 364 -2.78 -1.29 -6.70
N ALA A 365 -2.80 -2.28 -5.81
CA ALA A 365 -3.02 -2.08 -4.40
C ALA A 365 -2.05 -1.03 -3.83
N PHE A 366 -2.57 -0.12 -3.03
CA PHE A 366 -1.79 0.73 -2.14
C PHE A 366 -2.46 0.69 -0.77
N ARG A 367 -1.70 0.74 0.33
CA ARG A 367 -2.20 0.95 1.70
C ARG A 367 -3.46 1.84 1.74
N GLY A 368 -4.60 1.28 2.16
CA GLY A 368 -5.91 1.92 2.19
C GLY A 368 -6.87 1.46 1.08
N PHE A 369 -6.32 0.98 -0.03
CA PHE A 369 -7.02 0.24 -1.09
C PHE A 369 -8.31 0.91 -1.60
N GLY A 370 -8.23 2.19 -1.99
CA GLY A 370 -9.37 2.97 -2.49
C GLY A 370 -10.15 3.71 -1.41
N SER A 371 -10.09 3.25 -0.15
CA SER A 371 -10.80 3.93 0.95
C SER A 371 -10.33 5.37 1.18
N PRO A 372 -9.02 5.71 1.17
CA PRO A 372 -8.59 7.11 1.34
C PRO A 372 -9.17 8.05 0.29
N GLN A 373 -9.22 7.61 -0.98
CA GLN A 373 -9.82 8.38 -2.06
C GLN A 373 -11.32 8.61 -1.83
N ALA A 374 -12.04 7.58 -1.39
CA ALA A 374 -13.48 7.67 -1.15
C ALA A 374 -13.84 8.48 0.10
N MET A 375 -13.15 8.25 1.22
CA MET A 375 -13.38 8.98 2.47
C MET A 375 -13.06 10.47 2.32
N PHE A 376 -12.11 10.83 1.45
CA PHE A 376 -11.82 12.22 1.12
C PHE A 376 -13.04 12.97 0.53
N VAL A 377 -13.89 12.26 -0.20
CA VAL A 377 -15.15 12.82 -0.73
C VAL A 377 -16.09 13.17 0.41
N ALA A 378 -16.28 12.26 1.38
CA ALA A 378 -17.13 12.49 2.54
C ALA A 378 -16.72 13.74 3.33
N GLU A 379 -15.41 13.88 3.58
CA GLU A 379 -14.85 15.02 4.29
C GLU A 379 -14.92 16.33 3.48
N THR A 380 -14.85 16.25 2.14
CA THR A 380 -15.06 17.41 1.28
C THR A 380 -16.53 17.84 1.29
N VAL A 381 -17.45 16.89 1.17
CA VAL A 381 -18.90 17.11 1.18
C VAL A 381 -19.33 17.80 2.47
N ILE A 382 -18.94 17.27 3.64
CA ILE A 382 -19.42 17.83 4.92
C ILE A 382 -18.97 19.29 5.11
N ARG A 383 -17.75 19.63 4.65
CA ARG A 383 -17.24 21.01 4.70
C ARG A 383 -17.89 21.91 3.66
N HIS A 384 -18.19 21.40 2.47
CA HIS A 384 -18.95 22.13 1.45
C HIS A 384 -20.37 22.47 1.95
N VAL A 385 -21.05 21.49 2.56
CA VAL A 385 -22.35 21.69 3.19
C VAL A 385 -22.29 22.71 4.33
N ALA A 386 -21.27 22.63 5.20
CA ALA A 386 -21.07 23.60 6.28
C ALA A 386 -20.92 25.03 5.74
N GLN A 387 -20.18 25.20 4.64
CA GLN A 387 -20.00 26.50 4.00
C GLN A 387 -21.29 27.04 3.39
N GLU A 388 -22.04 26.20 2.67
CA GLU A 388 -23.30 26.58 2.01
C GLU A 388 -24.36 27.02 3.04
N LEU A 389 -24.48 26.26 4.14
CA LEU A 389 -25.43 26.57 5.22
C LEU A 389 -24.88 27.57 6.25
N LYS A 390 -23.62 27.99 6.13
CA LYS A 390 -22.90 28.85 7.09
C LYS A 390 -22.94 28.29 8.52
N LEU A 391 -22.73 26.99 8.66
CA LEU A 391 -22.68 26.27 9.93
C LEU A 391 -21.24 25.99 10.37
N ASP A 392 -21.01 25.81 11.67
CA ASP A 392 -19.74 25.27 12.18
C ASP A 392 -19.58 23.82 11.71
N HIS A 393 -18.51 23.56 10.94
CA HIS A 393 -18.29 22.24 10.33
C HIS A 393 -18.05 21.15 11.39
N VAL A 394 -17.44 21.48 12.54
CA VAL A 394 -17.23 20.51 13.63
C VAL A 394 -18.58 20.06 14.20
N SER A 395 -19.49 20.99 14.53
CA SER A 395 -20.83 20.63 14.98
C SER A 395 -21.63 19.88 13.92
N LEU A 396 -21.40 20.16 12.63
CA LEU A 396 -22.03 19.44 11.53
C LEU A 396 -21.51 18.00 11.40
N ILE A 397 -20.20 17.79 11.55
CA ILE A 397 -19.56 16.48 11.64
C ILE A 397 -20.18 15.69 12.78
N GLU A 398 -20.15 16.25 13.99
CA GLU A 398 -20.70 15.64 15.21
C GLU A 398 -22.14 15.16 15.05
N LYS A 399 -22.95 15.95 14.34
CA LYS A 399 -24.36 15.66 14.09
C LYS A 399 -24.59 14.51 13.12
N ASN A 400 -23.69 14.33 12.15
CA ASN A 400 -23.80 13.32 11.10
C ASN A 400 -22.98 12.06 11.39
N LEU A 401 -22.15 12.02 12.44
CA LEU A 401 -21.43 10.80 12.84
C LEU A 401 -22.40 9.63 13.10
N TYR A 402 -21.98 8.42 12.73
CA TYR A 402 -22.69 7.20 13.15
C TYR A 402 -22.80 7.11 14.67
N LYS A 403 -23.95 6.61 15.12
CA LYS A 403 -24.21 6.32 16.54
C LYS A 403 -23.48 5.06 16.98
N ASN A 404 -23.33 4.90 18.31
CA ASN A 404 -22.66 3.75 18.91
C ASN A 404 -23.26 2.42 18.44
N ASP A 405 -24.58 2.33 18.41
CA ASP A 405 -25.33 1.12 18.02
C ASP A 405 -26.60 1.49 17.23
N GLY A 406 -27.06 0.53 16.41
CA GLY A 406 -28.35 0.59 15.71
C GLY A 406 -28.31 1.25 14.33
N ASP A 407 -27.26 2.00 14.01
CA ASP A 407 -27.07 2.53 12.67
C ASP A 407 -26.62 1.43 11.69
N HIS A 408 -27.08 1.58 10.45
CA HIS A 408 -26.66 0.74 9.34
C HIS A 408 -25.81 1.57 8.37
N THR A 409 -24.78 0.94 7.83
CA THR A 409 -24.05 1.48 6.68
C THR A 409 -24.94 1.45 5.43
N HIS A 410 -24.56 2.20 4.39
CA HIS A 410 -25.24 2.13 3.09
C HIS A 410 -25.18 0.77 2.41
N TYR A 411 -24.24 -0.08 2.81
CA TYR A 411 -24.18 -1.46 2.37
C TYR A 411 -24.90 -2.43 3.32
N ASN A 412 -25.90 -1.89 4.03
CA ASN A 412 -26.84 -2.61 4.88
C ASN A 412 -26.16 -3.45 5.98
N LYS A 413 -25.09 -2.92 6.58
CA LYS A 413 -24.45 -3.54 7.76
C LYS A 413 -24.79 -2.78 9.02
N LEU A 414 -25.33 -3.50 9.99
CA LEU A 414 -25.41 -3.01 11.37
C LEU A 414 -23.99 -2.70 11.86
N ILE A 415 -23.80 -1.48 12.36
CA ILE A 415 -22.59 -1.08 13.05
C ILE A 415 -22.78 -1.43 14.53
N GLU A 416 -21.84 -2.22 15.05
CA GLU A 416 -21.81 -2.65 16.45
C GLU A 416 -20.58 -2.06 17.14
N ASN A 417 -20.75 -1.52 18.35
CA ASN A 417 -19.67 -0.91 19.13
C ASN A 417 -18.91 0.19 18.36
N CYS A 418 -19.64 1.14 17.77
CA CYS A 418 -19.05 2.25 17.04
C CYS A 418 -18.36 3.24 17.99
N THR A 419 -17.03 3.18 18.06
CA THR A 419 -16.23 4.04 18.94
C THR A 419 -15.82 5.38 18.31
N VAL A 420 -16.31 5.71 17.11
CA VAL A 420 -15.90 6.92 16.39
C VAL A 420 -16.18 8.20 17.19
N ARG A 421 -17.34 8.27 17.87
CA ARG A 421 -17.69 9.41 18.72
C ARG A 421 -16.73 9.57 19.89
N ARG A 422 -16.33 8.47 20.52
CA ARG A 422 -15.35 8.49 21.62
C ARG A 422 -13.98 8.96 21.14
N CYS A 423 -13.51 8.44 20.00
CA CYS A 423 -12.24 8.90 19.41
C CYS A 423 -12.28 10.40 19.09
N TRP A 424 -13.41 10.88 18.56
CA TRP A 424 -13.63 12.28 18.23
C TRP A 424 -13.62 13.18 19.47
N ASP A 425 -14.36 12.81 20.51
CA ASP A 425 -14.45 13.59 21.76
C ASP A 425 -13.10 13.65 22.49
N ASP A 426 -12.43 12.50 22.63
CA ASP A 426 -11.09 12.41 23.23
C ASP A 426 -10.07 13.25 22.43
N LEU A 427 -10.16 13.25 21.10
CA LEU A 427 -9.32 14.08 20.23
C LEU A 427 -9.58 15.56 20.47
N LEU A 428 -10.83 16.02 20.38
CA LEU A 428 -11.14 17.45 20.53
C LEU A 428 -10.71 17.98 21.91
N GLN A 429 -10.87 17.17 22.95
CA GLN A 429 -10.43 17.50 24.30
C GLN A 429 -8.91 17.53 24.43
N SER A 430 -8.22 16.43 24.11
CA SER A 430 -6.76 16.30 24.29
C SER A 430 -5.96 17.27 23.42
N SER A 431 -6.50 17.60 22.24
CA SER A 431 -5.91 18.55 21.30
C SER A 431 -6.26 20.01 21.62
N ALA A 432 -7.11 20.29 22.61
CA ALA A 432 -7.61 21.64 22.93
C ALA A 432 -8.13 22.40 21.69
N PHE A 433 -8.85 21.70 20.79
CA PHE A 433 -9.20 22.17 19.44
C PHE A 433 -9.80 23.58 19.43
N ARG A 434 -10.85 23.82 20.23
CA ARG A 434 -11.58 25.10 20.24
C ARG A 434 -10.72 26.28 20.73
N GLN A 435 -9.83 26.03 21.67
CA GLN A 435 -8.89 27.05 22.16
C GLN A 435 -7.91 27.44 21.05
N ARG A 436 -7.33 26.44 20.36
CA ARG A 436 -6.39 26.69 19.26
C ARG A 436 -7.06 27.30 18.04
N GLN A 437 -8.30 26.95 17.73
CA GLN A 437 -9.10 27.61 16.70
C GLN A 437 -9.19 29.13 16.93
N THR A 438 -9.44 29.55 18.18
CA THR A 438 -9.46 30.98 18.54
C THR A 438 -8.09 31.66 18.35
N GLN A 439 -7.00 30.94 18.63
CA GLN A 439 -5.63 31.42 18.44
C GLN A 439 -5.28 31.55 16.95
N VAL A 440 -5.68 30.59 16.13
CA VAL A 440 -5.55 30.61 14.66
C VAL A 440 -6.28 31.82 14.08
N ASP A 441 -7.52 32.09 14.52
CA ASP A 441 -8.27 33.26 14.08
C ASP A 441 -7.58 34.58 14.46
N ALA A 442 -7.01 34.65 15.67
CA ALA A 442 -6.25 35.81 16.13
C ALA A 442 -4.98 36.01 15.30
N PHE A 443 -4.25 34.93 15.00
CA PHE A 443 -3.08 34.96 14.13
C PHE A 443 -3.45 35.44 12.72
N ASN A 444 -4.52 34.92 12.15
CA ASN A 444 -4.98 35.26 10.81
C ASN A 444 -5.36 36.74 10.69
N ARG A 445 -5.99 37.34 11.71
CA ARG A 445 -6.28 38.78 11.73
C ARG A 445 -5.02 39.66 11.82
N ALA A 446 -3.94 39.14 12.40
CA ALA A 446 -2.70 39.88 12.61
C ALA A 446 -1.70 39.73 11.45
N ASN A 447 -1.87 38.74 10.56
CA ASN A 447 -0.89 38.38 9.53
C ASN A 447 -1.52 38.29 8.15
N ARG A 448 -1.12 39.16 7.22
CA ARG A 448 -1.64 39.18 5.83
C ARG A 448 -1.11 38.01 4.98
N TRP A 449 0.21 37.83 4.98
CA TRP A 449 0.93 36.93 4.06
C TRP A 449 1.26 35.56 4.65
N ARG A 450 0.90 35.35 5.92
CA ARG A 450 1.03 34.09 6.63
C ARG A 450 -0.32 33.78 7.24
N LYS A 451 -0.87 32.61 6.93
CA LYS A 451 -2.16 32.17 7.48
C LYS A 451 -1.99 30.83 8.17
N ARG A 452 -2.72 30.66 9.26
CA ARG A 452 -2.88 29.38 9.93
C ARG A 452 -4.24 28.79 9.64
N GLY A 453 -4.31 27.48 9.74
CA GLY A 453 -5.55 26.74 9.72
C GLY A 453 -5.47 25.56 10.66
N ILE A 454 -6.62 25.14 11.17
CA ILE A 454 -6.77 23.99 12.05
C ILE A 454 -8.05 23.26 11.67
N ASP A 455 -7.97 21.94 11.56
CA ASP A 455 -9.12 21.11 11.19
C ASP A 455 -8.98 19.69 11.80
N ALA A 456 -10.11 19.00 11.95
CA ALA A 456 -10.20 17.65 12.51
C ALA A 456 -11.01 16.72 11.60
N VAL A 457 -10.55 15.47 11.46
CA VAL A 457 -11.13 14.45 10.57
C VAL A 457 -11.36 13.15 11.35
N PRO A 458 -12.58 12.57 11.33
CA PRO A 458 -12.83 11.22 11.83
C PRO A 458 -12.46 10.15 10.77
N THR A 459 -12.35 8.89 11.18
CA THR A 459 -12.29 7.76 10.25
C THR A 459 -13.05 6.54 10.76
N MET A 460 -13.67 5.83 9.82
CA MET A 460 -14.20 4.48 9.99
C MET A 460 -13.67 3.60 8.85
N TYR A 461 -12.95 2.52 9.17
CA TYR A 461 -12.29 1.67 8.19
C TYR A 461 -12.64 0.19 8.39
N GLY A 462 -13.18 -0.45 7.34
CA GLY A 462 -13.58 -1.86 7.36
C GLY A 462 -12.44 -2.85 7.12
N ILE A 463 -12.35 -3.88 7.97
CA ILE A 463 -11.26 -4.87 7.97
C ILE A 463 -11.75 -6.23 7.46
N ALA A 464 -11.26 -6.62 6.28
CA ALA A 464 -11.36 -7.93 5.60
C ALA A 464 -10.79 -7.80 4.17
N PHE A 465 -10.58 -8.89 3.43
CA PHE A 465 -10.30 -8.83 1.98
C PHE A 465 -11.55 -8.52 1.13
N ASN A 466 -12.76 -8.75 1.65
CA ASN A 466 -14.03 -8.81 0.91
C ASN A 466 -14.16 -10.00 -0.06
N VAL A 467 -13.16 -10.90 -0.10
CA VAL A 467 -13.16 -12.11 -0.90
C VAL A 467 -12.98 -13.29 0.06
N PRO A 468 -14.02 -14.11 0.31
CA PRO A 468 -13.98 -15.14 1.36
C PRO A 468 -12.79 -16.10 1.23
N GLY A 469 -12.38 -16.43 0.00
CA GLY A 469 -11.22 -17.28 -0.25
C GLY A 469 -9.87 -16.68 0.15
N LEU A 470 -9.77 -15.36 0.36
CA LEU A 470 -8.55 -14.68 0.79
C LEU A 470 -8.50 -14.43 2.30
N ASP A 471 -9.63 -14.45 3.00
CA ASP A 471 -9.71 -14.25 4.46
C ASP A 471 -9.38 -15.54 5.25
N GLN A 472 -8.23 -16.16 4.95
CA GLN A 472 -7.73 -17.37 5.60
C GLN A 472 -6.21 -17.37 5.74
N SER A 473 -5.69 -18.14 6.70
CA SER A 473 -4.24 -18.36 6.85
C SER A 473 -3.91 -19.68 7.55
N GLY A 474 -2.73 -20.21 7.23
CA GLY A 474 -2.11 -21.35 7.90
C GLY A 474 -0.89 -20.98 8.74
N ALA A 475 -0.53 -21.86 9.66
CA ALA A 475 0.70 -21.81 10.46
C ALA A 475 1.26 -23.22 10.69
N LEU A 476 2.56 -23.31 10.98
CA LEU A 476 3.28 -24.53 11.33
C LEU A 476 4.18 -24.22 12.53
N VAL A 477 4.03 -25.02 13.59
CA VAL A 477 4.78 -24.87 14.84
C VAL A 477 5.48 -26.17 15.17
N HIS A 478 6.79 -26.10 15.38
CA HIS A 478 7.62 -27.21 15.84
C HIS A 478 8.18 -26.88 17.22
N VAL A 479 8.17 -27.87 18.13
CA VAL A 479 8.92 -27.83 19.38
C VAL A 479 10.05 -28.86 19.30
N TYR A 480 11.28 -28.39 19.36
CA TYR A 480 12.47 -29.25 19.36
C TYR A 480 12.73 -29.82 20.74
N GLN A 481 13.53 -30.90 20.81
CA GLN A 481 13.84 -31.60 22.05
C GLN A 481 14.54 -30.73 23.10
N ASP A 482 15.28 -29.70 22.68
CA ASP A 482 15.89 -28.71 23.59
C ASP A 482 14.89 -27.71 24.18
N GLY A 483 13.61 -27.82 23.79
CA GLY A 483 12.51 -26.97 24.19
C GLY A 483 12.42 -25.66 23.39
N THR A 484 13.22 -25.46 22.35
CA THR A 484 13.05 -24.31 21.44
C THR A 484 11.89 -24.53 20.48
N VAL A 485 11.28 -23.43 20.03
CA VAL A 485 10.09 -23.44 19.19
C VAL A 485 10.38 -22.71 17.88
N LEU A 486 10.11 -23.36 16.76
CA LEU A 486 10.14 -22.74 15.43
C LEU A 486 8.71 -22.54 14.93
N ILE A 487 8.37 -21.31 14.57
CA ILE A 487 7.10 -20.96 13.95
C ILE A 487 7.31 -20.56 12.50
N ALA A 488 6.39 -20.96 11.63
CA ALA A 488 6.23 -20.46 10.26
C ALA A 488 4.74 -20.19 10.01
N HIS A 489 4.43 -19.16 9.23
CA HIS A 489 3.07 -18.76 8.90
C HIS A 489 3.02 -18.16 7.49
N GLY A 490 1.82 -17.96 6.94
CA GLY A 490 1.64 -17.50 5.56
C GLY A 490 1.94 -16.02 5.32
N GLY A 491 1.86 -15.19 6.37
CA GLY A 491 2.14 -13.75 6.26
C GLY A 491 3.63 -13.42 6.14
N VAL A 492 3.93 -12.27 5.54
CA VAL A 492 5.28 -11.79 5.21
C VAL A 492 5.65 -10.56 6.05
N GLU A 493 6.85 -10.54 6.63
CA GLU A 493 7.41 -9.35 7.30
C GLU A 493 7.79 -8.27 6.28
N MET A 494 7.29 -7.05 6.45
CA MET A 494 7.60 -5.89 5.60
C MET A 494 7.89 -4.61 6.40
N GLY A 495 8.14 -4.73 7.71
CA GLY A 495 8.39 -3.64 8.63
C GLY A 495 7.22 -3.35 9.59
N GLN A 496 6.09 -4.03 9.41
CA GLN A 496 4.91 -3.95 10.28
C GLN A 496 5.03 -4.80 11.55
N GLY A 497 6.15 -5.51 11.72
CA GLY A 497 6.43 -6.31 12.92
C GLY A 497 5.51 -7.51 13.07
N LEU A 498 5.08 -8.09 11.95
CA LEU A 498 4.21 -9.27 11.94
C LEU A 498 4.88 -10.44 12.64
N HIS A 499 6.15 -10.73 12.35
CA HIS A 499 6.84 -11.87 12.96
C HIS A 499 7.00 -11.69 14.47
N THR A 500 7.24 -10.45 14.92
CA THR A 500 7.28 -10.10 16.35
C THR A 500 5.94 -10.38 17.02
N LYS A 501 4.82 -9.94 16.42
CA LYS A 501 3.47 -10.22 16.93
C LYS A 501 3.19 -11.72 17.00
N MET A 502 3.62 -12.50 16.01
CA MET A 502 3.41 -13.96 16.00
C MET A 502 4.21 -14.66 17.10
N ILE A 503 5.44 -14.19 17.38
CA ILE A 503 6.23 -14.66 18.53
C ILE A 503 5.51 -14.33 19.86
N GLN A 504 4.98 -13.12 20.01
CA GLN A 504 4.22 -12.71 21.20
C GLN A 504 2.95 -13.56 21.40
N VAL A 505 2.25 -13.87 20.30
CA VAL A 505 1.08 -14.76 20.31
C VAL A 505 1.48 -16.15 20.75
N ALA A 506 2.52 -16.73 20.15
CA ALA A 506 3.00 -18.06 20.51
C ALA A 506 3.52 -18.13 21.95
N ALA A 507 4.25 -17.12 22.42
CA ALA A 507 4.77 -17.04 23.79
C ALA A 507 3.64 -17.01 24.83
N THR A 508 2.63 -16.16 24.57
CA THR A 508 1.43 -16.07 25.42
C THR A 508 0.66 -17.39 25.41
N ALA A 509 0.45 -17.95 24.21
CA ALA A 509 -0.28 -19.19 24.05
C ALA A 509 0.41 -20.33 24.78
N LEU A 510 1.70 -20.59 24.52
CA LEU A 510 2.48 -21.69 25.10
C LEU A 510 2.91 -21.46 26.55
N GLN A 511 2.83 -20.22 27.06
CA GLN A 511 3.30 -19.79 28.38
C GLN A 511 4.80 -20.02 28.59
N ILE A 512 5.60 -19.63 27.60
CA ILE A 512 7.06 -19.70 27.64
C ILE A 512 7.68 -18.35 27.29
N PRO A 513 8.93 -18.09 27.72
CA PRO A 513 9.70 -16.92 27.28
C PRO A 513 9.80 -16.81 25.74
N PHE A 514 9.72 -15.59 25.21
CA PHE A 514 9.78 -15.33 23.77
C PHE A 514 11.14 -15.66 23.14
N ASP A 515 12.23 -15.67 23.92
CA ASP A 515 13.59 -16.00 23.47
C ASP A 515 13.76 -17.49 23.12
N LYS A 516 12.84 -18.35 23.57
CA LYS A 516 12.73 -19.75 23.13
C LYS A 516 12.05 -19.90 21.77
N ILE A 517 11.48 -18.83 21.20
CA ILE A 517 10.67 -18.89 19.99
C ILE A 517 11.37 -18.15 18.85
N HIS A 518 11.55 -18.83 17.73
CA HIS A 518 12.06 -18.26 16.50
C HIS A 518 11.00 -18.30 15.41
N CYS A 519 10.79 -17.16 14.71
CA CYS A 519 9.97 -17.13 13.51
C CYS A 519 10.87 -17.32 12.27
N SER A 520 10.62 -18.40 11.54
CA SER A 520 11.25 -18.66 10.26
C SER A 520 10.78 -17.65 9.21
N GLU A 521 11.35 -17.74 8.02
CA GLU A 521 10.80 -17.06 6.85
C GLU A 521 9.50 -17.72 6.36
N THR A 522 8.74 -16.96 5.59
CA THR A 522 7.57 -17.41 4.83
C THR A 522 8.03 -18.24 3.63
N GLY A 523 7.49 -19.44 3.47
CA GLY A 523 7.86 -20.35 2.38
C GLY A 523 6.67 -21.23 1.98
N THR A 524 6.45 -21.38 0.67
CA THR A 524 5.32 -22.16 0.12
C THR A 524 5.45 -23.66 0.37
N ASP A 525 6.66 -24.15 0.66
CA ASP A 525 6.97 -25.50 1.10
C ASP A 525 6.50 -25.80 2.54
N LYS A 526 6.42 -24.76 3.39
CA LYS A 526 5.96 -24.87 4.78
C LYS A 526 4.47 -24.63 4.89
N ILE A 527 3.99 -23.54 4.30
CA ILE A 527 2.60 -23.11 4.34
C ILE A 527 2.13 -22.89 2.89
N PRO A 528 1.34 -23.82 2.32
CA PRO A 528 0.85 -23.68 0.96
C PRO A 528 -0.38 -22.76 0.89
N ASN A 529 -0.72 -22.32 -0.33
CA ASN A 529 -1.99 -21.64 -0.65
C ASN A 529 -2.30 -20.41 0.21
N THR A 530 -1.27 -19.62 0.54
CA THR A 530 -1.42 -18.44 1.38
C THR A 530 -2.04 -17.29 0.60
N SER A 531 -2.90 -16.51 1.25
CA SER A 531 -3.29 -15.20 0.74
C SER A 531 -2.12 -14.21 0.75
N ALA A 532 -2.28 -13.08 0.04
CA ALA A 532 -1.34 -11.98 0.13
C ALA A 532 -1.27 -11.42 1.56
N THR A 533 -0.12 -10.87 1.94
CA THR A 533 -0.03 -10.07 3.16
C THR A 533 -0.55 -8.66 2.87
N ALA A 534 -1.87 -8.48 3.00
CA ALA A 534 -2.60 -7.25 2.64
C ALA A 534 -3.89 -7.08 3.49
N ALA A 535 -4.74 -6.11 3.12
CA ALA A 535 -6.06 -5.81 3.70
C ALA A 535 -6.08 -5.57 5.24
N SER A 536 -4.93 -5.27 5.82
CA SER A 536 -4.69 -5.11 7.26
C SER A 536 -5.03 -6.34 8.13
N VAL A 537 -5.37 -7.49 7.56
CA VAL A 537 -5.78 -8.70 8.32
C VAL A 537 -4.63 -9.63 8.68
N ALA A 538 -3.40 -9.34 8.25
CA ALA A 538 -2.28 -10.27 8.37
C ALA A 538 -2.02 -10.73 9.81
N SER A 539 -2.00 -9.81 10.80
CA SER A 539 -1.81 -10.18 12.21
C SER A 539 -2.99 -10.98 12.78
N ASP A 540 -4.21 -10.69 12.34
CA ASP A 540 -5.41 -11.40 12.79
C ASP A 540 -5.42 -12.84 12.29
N LEU A 541 -5.29 -13.01 10.97
CA LEU A 541 -5.34 -14.33 10.33
C LEU A 541 -4.18 -15.22 10.79
N ASN A 542 -2.95 -14.71 10.70
CA ASN A 542 -1.76 -15.49 11.08
C ASN A 542 -1.70 -15.69 12.60
N GLY A 543 -2.13 -14.70 13.39
CA GLY A 543 -2.16 -14.81 14.85
C GLY A 543 -3.15 -15.87 15.30
N ALA A 544 -4.34 -15.91 14.70
CA ALA A 544 -5.32 -16.95 14.97
C ALA A 544 -4.84 -18.35 14.55
N ALA A 545 -4.17 -18.47 13.38
CA ALA A 545 -3.60 -19.73 12.93
C ALA A 545 -2.47 -20.22 13.86
N VAL A 546 -1.54 -19.35 14.26
CA VAL A 546 -0.48 -19.66 15.23
C VAL A 546 -1.07 -20.07 16.58
N LEU A 547 -2.06 -19.33 17.06
CA LEU A 547 -2.75 -19.63 18.32
C LEU A 547 -3.40 -21.02 18.29
N GLU A 548 -4.02 -21.40 17.18
CA GLU A 548 -4.63 -22.72 17.00
C GLU A 548 -3.58 -23.85 17.03
N ALA A 549 -2.45 -23.68 16.34
CA ALA A 549 -1.33 -24.63 16.38
C ALA A 549 -0.75 -24.77 17.81
N CYS A 550 -0.57 -23.65 18.51
CA CYS A 550 -0.09 -23.64 19.89
C CYS A 550 -1.06 -24.35 20.85
N ARG A 551 -2.38 -24.14 20.70
CA ARG A 551 -3.40 -24.83 21.51
C ARG A 551 -3.39 -26.34 21.32
N LYS A 552 -3.20 -26.82 20.08
CA LYS A 552 -3.02 -28.25 19.80
C LYS A 552 -1.80 -28.82 20.52
N LEU A 553 -0.67 -28.12 20.48
CA LEU A 553 0.55 -28.54 21.20
C LEU A 553 0.34 -28.53 22.71
N GLN A 554 -0.30 -27.49 23.26
CA GLN A 554 -0.65 -27.46 24.68
C GLN A 554 -1.53 -28.63 25.11
N SER A 555 -2.58 -28.94 24.34
CA SER A 555 -3.44 -30.08 24.66
C SER A 555 -2.68 -31.41 24.71
N ARG A 556 -1.63 -31.57 23.89
CA ARG A 556 -0.75 -32.75 23.91
C ARG A 556 0.21 -32.74 25.09
N LEU A 557 0.63 -31.57 25.53
CA LEU A 557 1.60 -31.38 26.62
C LEU A 557 0.94 -31.31 28.02
N GLU A 558 -0.38 -31.07 28.08
CA GLU A 558 -1.14 -30.93 29.31
C GLU A 558 -1.00 -32.11 30.29
N PRO A 559 -0.97 -33.39 29.86
CA PRO A 559 -0.75 -34.51 30.77
C PRO A 559 0.60 -34.44 31.50
N TYR A 560 1.65 -33.96 30.83
CA TYR A 560 3.00 -33.81 31.40
C TYR A 560 3.05 -32.67 32.41
N ARG A 561 2.42 -31.54 32.06
CA ARG A 561 2.29 -30.39 32.95
C ARG A 561 1.52 -30.71 34.24
N LYS A 562 0.46 -31.52 34.14
CA LYS A 562 -0.32 -31.97 35.31
C LYS A 562 0.42 -32.99 36.17
N LYS A 563 1.17 -33.90 35.54
CA LYS A 563 1.94 -34.94 36.25
C LYS A 563 3.13 -34.35 37.02
N ASP A 564 3.78 -33.34 36.45
CA ASP A 564 4.93 -32.68 37.06
C ASP A 564 4.92 -31.18 36.76
N SER A 565 4.21 -30.40 37.58
CA SER A 565 4.14 -28.95 37.40
C SER A 565 5.46 -28.22 37.68
N ALA A 566 6.41 -28.87 38.38
CA ALA A 566 7.69 -28.29 38.76
C ALA A 566 8.81 -28.57 37.75
N GLY A 567 8.72 -29.66 36.97
CA GLY A 567 9.74 -30.06 35.98
C GLY A 567 9.96 -29.06 34.85
N GLY A 568 8.99 -28.19 34.59
CA GLY A 568 9.08 -27.11 33.62
C GLY A 568 9.11 -27.56 32.16
N TRP A 569 9.10 -26.58 31.26
CA TRP A 569 8.92 -26.78 29.82
C TRP A 569 9.83 -27.85 29.22
N ASN A 570 11.15 -27.75 29.43
CA ASN A 570 12.11 -28.66 28.81
C ASN A 570 11.94 -30.12 29.27
N ALA A 571 11.59 -30.37 30.53
CA ALA A 571 11.34 -31.73 31.03
C ALA A 571 10.08 -32.33 30.41
N TRP A 572 9.02 -31.53 30.26
CA TRP A 572 7.78 -31.97 29.61
C TRP A 572 8.02 -32.35 28.14
N ILE A 573 8.81 -31.56 27.42
CA ILE A 573 9.16 -31.83 26.02
C ILE A 573 9.98 -33.12 25.88
N GLN A 574 10.98 -33.32 26.74
CA GLN A 574 11.80 -34.53 26.73
C GLN A 574 10.95 -35.78 27.01
N GLN A 575 10.09 -35.73 28.03
CA GLN A 575 9.20 -36.84 28.34
C GLN A 575 8.18 -37.09 27.22
N ALA A 576 7.59 -36.04 26.64
CA ALA A 576 6.67 -36.16 25.52
C ALA A 576 7.33 -36.82 24.29
N TYR A 577 8.59 -36.49 24.00
CA TYR A 577 9.35 -37.14 22.94
C TYR A 577 9.57 -38.63 23.23
N LEU A 578 9.99 -39.00 24.45
CA LEU A 578 10.18 -40.40 24.86
C LEU A 578 8.88 -41.21 24.77
N ASP A 579 7.75 -40.58 25.06
CA ASP A 579 6.43 -41.17 24.95
C ASP A 579 5.87 -41.18 23.52
N ARG A 580 6.65 -40.71 22.52
CA ARG A 580 6.28 -40.64 21.10
C ARG A 580 5.09 -39.71 20.81
N VAL A 581 4.95 -38.64 21.58
CA VAL A 581 3.98 -37.58 21.32
C VAL A 581 4.51 -36.63 20.25
N SER A 582 3.69 -36.34 19.23
CA SER A 582 4.08 -35.42 18.16
C SER A 582 4.19 -33.97 18.66
N LEU A 583 5.38 -33.39 18.51
CA LEU A 583 5.75 -32.02 18.85
C LEU A 583 5.71 -31.06 17.64
N SER A 584 4.97 -31.45 16.60
CA SER A 584 4.70 -30.62 15.43
C SER A 584 3.20 -30.46 15.23
N ALA A 585 2.73 -29.25 14.98
CA ALA A 585 1.32 -28.98 14.73
C ALA A 585 1.15 -27.91 13.64
N THR A 586 0.18 -28.15 12.76
CA THR A 586 -0.35 -27.14 11.85
C THR A 586 -1.50 -26.40 12.52
N GLY A 587 -1.62 -25.13 12.17
CA GLY A 587 -2.73 -24.26 12.53
C GLY A 587 -3.41 -23.66 11.32
N PHE A 588 -4.70 -23.39 11.44
CA PHE A 588 -5.50 -22.82 10.36
C PHE A 588 -6.61 -21.93 10.92
N TYR A 589 -6.85 -20.82 10.25
CA TYR A 589 -7.95 -19.90 10.55
C TYR A 589 -8.58 -19.39 9.27
N ALA A 590 -9.91 -19.32 9.27
CA ALA A 590 -10.70 -18.64 8.24
C ALA A 590 -11.67 -17.69 8.95
N THR A 591 -11.73 -16.44 8.50
CA THR A 591 -12.63 -15.45 9.10
C THR A 591 -14.09 -15.86 8.87
N PRO A 592 -14.90 -16.01 9.92
CA PRO A 592 -16.29 -16.40 9.75
C PRO A 592 -17.12 -15.27 9.13
N ASN A 593 -18.21 -15.64 8.45
CA ASN A 593 -19.29 -14.73 8.03
C ASN A 593 -18.91 -13.60 7.06
N ILE A 594 -17.81 -13.71 6.30
CA ILE A 594 -17.51 -12.84 5.15
C ILE A 594 -18.23 -13.39 3.93
N ASN A 595 -19.23 -12.67 3.40
CA ASN A 595 -20.10 -13.15 2.32
C ASN A 595 -20.87 -12.04 1.59
N TYR A 596 -20.29 -10.84 1.46
CA TYR A 596 -20.96 -9.73 0.80
C TYR A 596 -21.21 -9.99 -0.69
N ASN A 597 -22.44 -9.71 -1.13
CA ASN A 597 -22.83 -9.67 -2.52
C ASN A 597 -23.16 -8.23 -2.91
N PHE A 598 -22.35 -7.68 -3.81
CA PHE A 598 -22.45 -6.30 -4.27
C PHE A 598 -23.76 -6.03 -5.04
N GLN A 599 -24.26 -7.01 -5.80
CA GLN A 599 -25.48 -6.86 -6.61
C GLN A 599 -26.74 -6.81 -5.76
N THR A 600 -26.81 -7.62 -4.70
CA THR A 600 -27.99 -7.69 -3.82
C THR A 600 -27.87 -6.76 -2.61
N ASN A 601 -26.73 -6.10 -2.44
CA ASN A 601 -26.39 -5.30 -1.27
C ASN A 601 -26.64 -6.02 0.08
N ALA A 602 -26.16 -7.27 0.18
CA ALA A 602 -26.42 -8.15 1.33
C ALA A 602 -25.20 -9.00 1.71
N GLY A 603 -25.19 -9.60 2.91
CA GLY A 603 -24.02 -10.34 3.44
C GLY A 603 -22.95 -9.40 4.02
N ASN A 604 -21.91 -9.88 4.71
CA ASN A 604 -20.96 -9.00 5.40
C ASN A 604 -19.66 -8.82 4.60
N PRO A 605 -19.24 -7.58 4.29
CA PRO A 605 -17.95 -7.35 3.64
C PRO A 605 -16.81 -7.39 4.65
N PHE A 606 -17.02 -6.85 5.86
CA PHE A 606 -15.99 -6.68 6.88
C PHE A 606 -16.30 -7.45 8.15
N HIS A 607 -15.23 -7.87 8.86
CA HIS A 607 -15.33 -8.57 10.15
C HIS A 607 -15.55 -7.61 11.32
N TYR A 608 -14.89 -6.46 11.27
CA TYR A 608 -15.05 -5.35 12.20
C TYR A 608 -14.55 -4.04 11.56
N TYR A 609 -14.67 -2.95 12.31
CA TYR A 609 -14.20 -1.62 11.91
C TYR A 609 -13.15 -1.09 12.89
N THR A 610 -12.13 -0.46 12.33
CA THR A 610 -11.17 0.39 13.06
C THR A 610 -11.65 1.83 12.97
N PHE A 611 -11.64 2.53 14.10
CA PHE A 611 -12.10 3.91 14.21
C PHE A 611 -10.95 4.80 14.69
N GLY A 612 -11.06 6.09 14.38
CA GLY A 612 -10.11 7.07 14.89
C GLY A 612 -10.47 8.48 14.49
N ALA A 613 -9.65 9.43 14.90
CA ALA A 613 -9.73 10.81 14.47
C ALA A 613 -8.35 11.48 14.57
N ALA A 614 -8.11 12.51 13.75
CA ALA A 614 -6.93 13.36 13.85
C ALA A 614 -7.27 14.84 13.71
N CYS A 615 -6.52 15.68 14.43
CA CYS A 615 -6.55 17.13 14.37
C CYS A 615 -5.18 17.63 13.93
N SER A 616 -5.13 18.53 12.94
CA SER A 616 -3.87 19.12 12.48
C SER A 616 -3.97 20.64 12.41
N GLU A 617 -2.88 21.30 12.78
CA GLU A 617 -2.69 22.75 12.68
C GLU A 617 -1.49 23.05 11.77
N VAL A 618 -1.68 23.99 10.86
CA VAL A 618 -0.71 24.35 9.82
C VAL A 618 -0.49 25.85 9.76
N GLU A 619 0.64 26.25 9.21
CA GLU A 619 0.90 27.62 8.77
C GLU A 619 1.33 27.60 7.30
N ILE A 620 0.71 28.42 6.46
CA ILE A 620 1.04 28.58 5.04
C ILE A 620 1.69 29.93 4.79
N ASP A 621 2.62 29.96 3.82
CA ASP A 621 3.10 31.18 3.18
C ASP A 621 2.25 31.48 1.94
N CYS A 622 1.47 32.56 2.00
CA CYS A 622 0.58 32.92 0.89
C CYS A 622 1.33 33.42 -0.35
N LEU A 623 2.59 33.83 -0.23
CA LEU A 623 3.42 34.36 -1.33
C LEU A 623 4.15 33.26 -2.09
N THR A 624 4.43 32.12 -1.45
CA THR A 624 5.18 31.00 -2.05
C THR A 624 4.37 29.71 -2.18
N GLY A 625 3.31 29.56 -1.38
CA GLY A 625 2.56 28.32 -1.23
C GLY A 625 3.25 27.26 -0.37
N ASP A 626 4.39 27.58 0.23
CA ASP A 626 5.04 26.70 1.21
C ASP A 626 4.17 26.56 2.47
N HIS A 627 4.37 25.48 3.23
CA HIS A 627 3.63 25.26 4.47
C HIS A 627 4.43 24.47 5.49
N GLN A 628 4.08 24.66 6.76
CA GLN A 628 4.59 23.88 7.88
C GLN A 628 3.42 23.27 8.65
N VAL A 629 3.55 22.00 9.03
CA VAL A 629 2.64 21.36 9.98
C VAL A 629 3.14 21.66 11.39
N LEU A 630 2.40 22.48 12.13
CA LEU A 630 2.81 22.92 13.46
C LEU A 630 2.56 21.82 14.49
N ARG A 631 1.39 21.19 14.44
CA ARG A 631 0.96 20.17 15.38
C ARG A 631 -0.05 19.22 14.78
N THR A 632 0.06 17.94 15.11
CA THR A 632 -0.95 16.91 14.85
C THR A 632 -1.23 16.10 16.10
N ASP A 633 -2.50 15.89 16.41
CA ASP A 633 -2.98 15.00 17.47
C ASP A 633 -3.81 13.87 16.84
N ILE A 634 -3.60 12.62 17.25
CA ILE A 634 -4.26 11.42 16.71
C ILE A 634 -4.80 10.55 17.85
N VAL A 635 -6.05 10.11 17.72
CA VAL A 635 -6.66 9.09 18.59
C VAL A 635 -7.13 7.91 17.73
N MET A 636 -6.68 6.69 18.05
CA MET A 636 -7.04 5.47 17.32
C MET A 636 -7.61 4.38 18.23
N ASP A 637 -8.70 3.76 17.82
CA ASP A 637 -9.22 2.52 18.40
C ASP A 637 -8.52 1.31 17.78
N VAL A 638 -7.53 0.78 18.50
CA VAL A 638 -6.78 -0.44 18.12
C VAL A 638 -7.21 -1.69 18.91
N GLY A 639 -8.35 -1.61 19.60
CA GLY A 639 -8.76 -2.59 20.59
C GLY A 639 -7.70 -2.84 21.67
N SER A 640 -7.53 -4.10 22.05
CA SER A 640 -6.42 -4.54 22.91
C SER A 640 -5.18 -4.81 22.06
N SER A 641 -4.39 -3.77 21.81
CA SER A 641 -3.17 -3.85 20.98
C SER A 641 -2.28 -5.04 21.37
N LEU A 642 -1.84 -5.81 20.36
CA LEU A 642 -0.85 -6.89 20.56
C LEU A 642 0.52 -6.34 20.95
N ASN A 643 0.86 -5.17 20.41
CA ASN A 643 2.13 -4.49 20.66
C ASN A 643 1.97 -2.98 20.41
N PRO A 644 1.80 -2.18 21.48
CA PRO A 644 1.56 -0.75 21.35
C PRO A 644 2.68 0.00 20.63
N ALA A 645 3.95 -0.41 20.81
CA ALA A 645 5.08 0.26 20.15
C ALA A 645 5.03 0.07 18.62
N ILE A 646 4.68 -1.14 18.16
CA ILE A 646 4.50 -1.42 16.73
C ILE A 646 3.27 -0.68 16.19
N ASP A 647 2.16 -0.71 16.92
CA ASP A 647 0.91 -0.10 16.46
C ASP A 647 1.01 1.44 16.40
N ILE A 648 1.70 2.09 17.35
CA ILE A 648 2.01 3.51 17.28
C ILE A 648 2.87 3.82 16.05
N GLY A 649 3.93 3.04 15.79
CA GLY A 649 4.76 3.22 14.59
C GLY A 649 3.99 3.02 13.28
N GLN A 650 2.98 2.14 13.27
CA GLN A 650 2.07 1.98 12.12
C GLN A 650 1.17 3.22 11.94
N ILE A 651 0.69 3.81 13.04
CA ILE A 651 -0.11 5.05 13.01
C ILE A 651 0.71 6.20 12.46
N GLU A 652 1.91 6.44 12.99
CA GLU A 652 2.81 7.51 12.55
C GLU A 652 3.21 7.33 11.08
N GLY A 653 3.64 6.13 10.70
CA GLY A 653 4.04 5.83 9.31
C GLY A 653 2.87 5.88 8.34
N GLY A 654 1.66 5.45 8.76
CA GLY A 654 0.44 5.56 7.98
C GLY A 654 0.05 7.01 7.74
N PHE A 655 0.01 7.81 8.81
CA PHE A 655 -0.27 9.23 8.75
C PHE A 655 0.73 9.96 7.83
N MET A 656 2.04 9.74 7.98
CA MET A 656 3.02 10.41 7.13
C MET A 656 2.90 10.01 5.65
N GLN A 657 2.59 8.75 5.35
CA GLN A 657 2.33 8.32 3.97
C GLN A 657 1.06 8.96 3.39
N GLY A 658 0.04 9.19 4.22
CA GLY A 658 -1.15 9.95 3.85
C GLY A 658 -0.85 11.45 3.66
N TYR A 659 0.02 12.02 4.49
CA TYR A 659 0.45 13.41 4.34
C TYR A 659 1.16 13.60 3.00
N GLY A 660 2.01 12.65 2.59
CA GLY A 660 2.55 12.57 1.24
C GLY A 660 1.46 12.62 0.17
N MET A 661 0.49 11.70 0.23
CA MET A 661 -0.64 11.61 -0.71
C MET A 661 -1.44 12.91 -0.85
N PHE A 662 -1.71 13.58 0.26
CA PHE A 662 -2.57 14.77 0.25
C PHE A 662 -1.82 16.08 0.05
N MET A 663 -0.49 16.11 0.22
CA MET A 663 0.26 17.38 0.25
C MET A 663 1.46 17.47 -0.71
N LEU A 664 2.25 16.40 -0.84
CA LEU A 664 3.58 16.49 -1.47
C LEU A 664 3.75 15.62 -2.71
N GLU A 665 3.26 14.40 -2.66
CA GLU A 665 3.61 13.35 -3.59
C GLU A 665 2.81 13.47 -4.90
N GLU A 666 3.46 13.96 -5.96
CA GLU A 666 2.85 14.17 -7.26
C GLU A 666 3.56 13.38 -8.36
N MET A 667 2.81 12.49 -9.01
CA MET A 667 3.26 11.84 -10.24
C MET A 667 2.97 12.73 -11.44
N ILE A 668 3.97 12.95 -12.28
CA ILE A 668 3.90 13.84 -13.44
C ILE A 668 4.06 13.01 -14.71
N TYR A 669 3.11 13.17 -15.63
CA TYR A 669 3.08 12.47 -16.91
C TYR A 669 3.10 13.47 -18.05
N SER A 670 3.73 13.11 -19.16
CA SER A 670 3.60 13.84 -20.42
C SER A 670 2.24 13.58 -21.08
N PRO A 671 1.77 14.47 -21.98
CA PRO A 671 0.59 14.18 -22.81
C PRO A 671 0.71 12.92 -23.66
N ALA A 672 1.95 12.47 -23.95
CA ALA A 672 2.23 11.25 -24.68
C ALA A 672 2.25 9.99 -23.80
N GLY A 673 1.90 10.10 -22.51
CA GLY A 673 1.87 8.99 -21.56
C GLY A 673 3.23 8.62 -20.98
N GLU A 674 4.21 9.52 -21.04
CA GLU A 674 5.53 9.26 -20.45
C GLU A 674 5.58 9.64 -18.98
N VAL A 675 6.13 8.77 -18.13
CA VAL A 675 6.34 9.11 -16.70
C VAL A 675 7.55 10.02 -16.55
N TYR A 676 7.39 11.26 -16.09
CA TYR A 676 8.51 12.18 -15.80
C TYR A 676 9.06 12.01 -14.39
N SER A 677 8.21 11.68 -13.42
CA SER A 677 8.60 11.50 -12.02
C SER A 677 9.21 10.11 -11.76
N ARG A 678 10.49 9.90 -12.10
CA ARG A 678 11.18 8.58 -12.01
C ARG A 678 12.27 8.47 -10.94
N GLY A 679 12.12 9.19 -9.83
CA GLY A 679 13.05 9.08 -8.70
C GLY A 679 12.95 10.20 -7.68
N PRO A 680 13.75 10.17 -6.61
CA PRO A 680 13.67 11.14 -5.51
C PRO A 680 14.06 12.56 -5.93
N GLY A 681 14.71 12.73 -7.10
CA GLY A 681 15.00 14.03 -7.68
C GLY A 681 13.73 14.79 -8.08
N THR A 682 12.74 14.09 -8.60
CA THR A 682 11.51 14.62 -9.22
C THR A 682 10.23 14.26 -8.45
N TYR A 683 10.24 13.17 -7.69
CA TYR A 683 9.14 12.72 -6.83
C TYR A 683 9.55 12.88 -5.36
N LYS A 684 8.76 13.64 -4.59
CA LYS A 684 9.15 14.04 -3.24
C LYS A 684 8.26 13.36 -2.19
N LEU A 685 8.88 12.43 -1.46
CA LEU A 685 8.32 11.89 -0.23
C LEU A 685 8.41 12.93 0.90
N PRO A 686 7.59 12.79 1.96
CA PRO A 686 7.80 13.49 3.21
C PRO A 686 9.20 13.22 3.77
N GLY A 687 9.98 14.27 3.94
CA GLY A 687 11.28 14.24 4.60
C GLY A 687 11.17 14.58 6.10
N PHE A 688 12.29 14.55 6.81
CA PHE A 688 12.34 14.92 8.23
C PHE A 688 11.84 16.34 8.52
N ALA A 689 11.99 17.27 7.57
CA ALA A 689 11.51 18.64 7.74
C ALA A 689 9.98 18.77 7.58
N ASN A 690 9.29 17.73 7.10
CA ASN A 690 7.86 17.76 6.87
C ASN A 690 7.06 17.12 8.02
N ILE A 691 7.71 16.49 9.00
CA ILE A 691 7.00 15.95 10.16
C ILE A 691 6.36 17.10 10.96
N PRO A 692 5.19 16.89 11.59
CA PRO A 692 4.60 17.88 12.48
C PRO A 692 5.59 18.30 13.57
N GLY A 693 5.66 19.60 13.87
CA GLY A 693 6.51 20.12 14.94
C GLY A 693 6.20 19.48 16.31
N GLU A 694 4.92 19.17 16.54
CA GLU A 694 4.44 18.34 17.64
C GLU A 694 3.54 17.23 17.08
N LEU A 695 3.84 15.95 17.37
CA LEU A 695 3.04 14.80 16.94
C LEU A 695 2.64 13.97 18.16
N ASN A 696 1.34 13.96 18.48
CA ASN A 696 0.78 13.23 19.61
C ASN A 696 -0.09 12.06 19.12
N VAL A 697 0.19 10.84 19.58
CA VAL A 697 -0.59 9.65 19.25
C VAL A 697 -1.12 9.00 20.53
N SER A 698 -2.44 8.79 20.59
CA SER A 698 -3.13 8.13 21.69
C SER A 698 -3.93 6.92 21.21
N LEU A 699 -3.92 5.85 22.02
CA LEU A 699 -4.71 4.64 21.76
C LEU A 699 -5.96 4.67 22.66
N LEU A 700 -7.13 4.48 22.07
CA LEU A 700 -8.39 4.47 22.81
C LEU A 700 -8.41 3.32 23.83
N THR A 701 -8.72 3.64 25.09
CA THR A 701 -8.79 2.65 26.17
C THR A 701 -10.20 2.04 26.27
N GLY A 702 -10.31 0.81 26.79
CA GLY A 702 -11.62 0.18 27.05
C GLY A 702 -12.46 -0.05 25.79
N ALA A 703 -11.85 -0.55 24.71
CA ALA A 703 -12.52 -0.85 23.44
C ALA A 703 -12.17 -2.26 22.88
N PRO A 704 -12.21 -3.34 23.70
CA PRO A 704 -11.77 -4.66 23.25
C PRO A 704 -12.59 -5.19 22.08
N ASN A 705 -11.96 -5.89 21.14
CA ASN A 705 -12.61 -6.51 19.98
C ASN A 705 -12.63 -8.05 20.08
N PRO A 706 -13.65 -8.68 20.68
CA PRO A 706 -13.66 -10.12 20.93
C PRO A 706 -13.59 -11.00 19.66
N ARG A 707 -13.76 -10.41 18.47
CA ARG A 707 -13.75 -11.13 17.18
C ARG A 707 -12.35 -11.45 16.65
N ALA A 708 -11.31 -10.78 17.16
CA ALA A 708 -9.92 -10.93 16.70
C ALA A 708 -9.01 -11.49 17.81
N VAL A 709 -7.80 -11.91 17.41
CA VAL A 709 -6.81 -12.52 18.32
C VAL A 709 -6.50 -11.58 19.49
N TYR A 710 -6.64 -12.09 20.72
CA TYR A 710 -6.44 -11.33 21.97
C TYR A 710 -7.14 -9.96 22.04
N SER A 711 -8.28 -9.85 21.37
CA SER A 711 -9.09 -8.64 21.32
C SER A 711 -8.46 -7.42 20.63
N SER A 712 -7.46 -7.62 19.77
CA SER A 712 -6.82 -6.57 18.98
C SER A 712 -7.69 -6.04 17.83
N LYS A 713 -7.29 -4.91 17.25
CA LYS A 713 -7.74 -4.47 15.93
C LYS A 713 -6.55 -4.20 15.01
N ALA A 714 -6.79 -4.38 13.72
CA ALA A 714 -5.87 -4.07 12.66
C ALA A 714 -5.67 -2.54 12.51
N ILE A 715 -4.41 -2.13 12.34
CA ILE A 715 -4.03 -0.70 12.30
C ILE A 715 -3.12 -0.35 11.12
N GLY A 716 -2.85 -1.30 10.22
CA GLY A 716 -1.99 -1.08 9.07
C GLY A 716 -2.51 0.08 8.21
N GLU A 717 -3.65 -0.06 7.57
CA GLU A 717 -4.17 0.94 6.62
C GLU A 717 -4.95 2.13 7.21
N PRO A 718 -5.77 1.97 8.27
CA PRO A 718 -6.70 3.01 8.73
C PRO A 718 -6.08 4.40 8.99
N PRO A 719 -4.89 4.54 9.60
CA PRO A 719 -4.31 5.84 9.94
C PRO A 719 -3.94 6.71 8.74
N LEU A 720 -3.80 6.14 7.53
CA LEU A 720 -3.37 6.90 6.35
C LEU A 720 -4.33 8.03 6.01
N PHE A 721 -5.64 7.78 6.11
CA PHE A 721 -6.64 8.79 5.77
C PHE A 721 -6.64 9.99 6.71
N LEU A 722 -6.24 9.81 7.96
CA LEU A 722 -6.27 10.87 8.98
C LEU A 722 -5.34 12.04 8.65
N ALA A 723 -4.37 11.84 7.77
CA ALA A 723 -3.54 12.93 7.24
C ALA A 723 -4.29 13.95 6.39
N SER A 724 -5.50 13.62 5.92
CA SER A 724 -6.39 14.61 5.30
C SER A 724 -6.77 15.75 6.25
N SER A 725 -6.62 15.59 7.57
CA SER A 725 -6.73 16.71 8.52
C SER A 725 -5.76 17.85 8.20
N VAL A 726 -4.54 17.55 7.72
CA VAL A 726 -3.56 18.56 7.29
C VAL A 726 -4.05 19.28 6.04
N TYR A 727 -4.60 18.54 5.08
CA TYR A 727 -5.17 19.09 3.86
C TYR A 727 -6.31 20.07 4.16
N PHE A 728 -7.25 19.69 5.03
CA PHE A 728 -8.37 20.55 5.38
C PHE A 728 -7.95 21.74 6.25
N ALA A 729 -6.95 21.58 7.11
CA ALA A 729 -6.33 22.70 7.80
C ALA A 729 -5.70 23.70 6.81
N ILE A 730 -5.05 23.22 5.74
CA ILE A 730 -4.52 24.09 4.67
C ILE A 730 -5.65 24.76 3.89
N LYS A 731 -6.74 24.04 3.59
CA LYS A 731 -7.93 24.64 2.97
C LYS A 731 -8.50 25.77 3.82
N ALA A 732 -8.59 25.60 5.15
CA ALA A 732 -9.01 26.63 6.08
C ALA A 732 -8.06 27.84 6.11
N ALA A 733 -6.74 27.62 6.03
CA ALA A 733 -5.76 28.70 5.94
C ALA A 733 -5.89 29.49 4.63
N ILE A 734 -6.14 28.82 3.51
CA ILE A 734 -6.42 29.44 2.20
C ILE A 734 -7.73 30.23 2.24
N GLU A 735 -8.79 29.68 2.87
CA GLU A 735 -10.07 30.38 3.08
C GLU A 735 -9.86 31.71 3.82
N ALA A 736 -9.04 31.71 4.88
CA ALA A 736 -8.68 32.92 5.60
C ALA A 736 -7.90 33.94 4.74
N ALA A 737 -6.99 33.48 3.87
CA ALA A 737 -6.26 34.34 2.93
C ALA A 737 -7.19 34.99 1.88
N ARG A 738 -8.14 34.19 1.37
CA ARG A 738 -9.13 34.60 0.36
C ARG A 738 -10.15 35.59 0.90
N LEU A 739 -10.59 35.40 2.14
CA LEU A 739 -11.56 36.28 2.79
C LEU A 739 -11.06 37.73 2.87
N GLU A 740 -9.77 37.94 3.14
CA GLU A 740 -9.16 39.28 3.16
C GLU A 740 -9.11 39.97 1.79
N GLU A 741 -9.19 39.18 0.72
CA GLU A 741 -9.27 39.68 -0.66
C GLU A 741 -10.73 39.80 -1.14
N GLY A 742 -11.70 39.65 -0.23
CA GLY A 742 -13.14 39.69 -0.54
C GLY A 742 -13.61 38.47 -1.33
N LEU A 743 -12.81 37.41 -1.42
CA LEU A 743 -13.17 36.18 -2.12
C LEU A 743 -13.87 35.23 -1.14
N THR A 744 -15.12 34.89 -1.45
CA THR A 744 -15.96 33.99 -0.64
C THR A 744 -16.46 32.83 -1.50
N GLY A 745 -17.13 31.86 -0.88
CA GLY A 745 -17.63 30.66 -1.55
C GLY A 745 -16.62 29.51 -1.62
N ASN A 746 -17.12 28.35 -2.01
CA ASN A 746 -16.30 27.15 -2.10
C ASN A 746 -15.30 27.26 -3.26
N PHE A 747 -14.15 26.62 -3.12
CA PHE A 747 -13.15 26.51 -4.19
C PHE A 747 -12.59 25.10 -4.23
N ASN A 748 -12.18 24.69 -5.43
CA ASN A 748 -11.60 23.38 -5.64
C ASN A 748 -10.10 23.42 -5.33
N LEU A 749 -9.70 22.74 -4.26
CA LEU A 749 -8.31 22.37 -4.01
C LEU A 749 -8.18 20.90 -4.45
N ILE A 750 -7.17 20.59 -5.24
CA ILE A 750 -6.92 19.24 -5.75
C ILE A 750 -5.84 18.59 -4.87
N ALA A 751 -6.02 17.32 -4.50
CA ALA A 751 -4.98 16.55 -3.82
C ALA A 751 -4.02 15.89 -4.84
N PRO A 752 -2.68 15.99 -4.65
CA PRO A 752 -2.00 16.62 -3.52
C PRO A 752 -2.08 18.16 -3.58
N ALA A 753 -2.29 18.82 -2.44
CA ALA A 753 -2.27 20.27 -2.30
C ALA A 753 -0.82 20.80 -2.32
N SER A 754 -0.16 20.67 -3.47
CA SER A 754 1.22 21.13 -3.67
C SER A 754 1.36 22.63 -3.46
N SER A 755 2.59 23.10 -3.22
CA SER A 755 2.85 24.53 -3.04
C SER A 755 2.36 25.38 -4.20
N ALA A 756 2.43 24.87 -5.44
CA ALA A 756 1.89 25.55 -6.60
C ALA A 756 0.37 25.77 -6.48
N ARG A 757 -0.38 24.74 -6.07
CA ARG A 757 -1.84 24.82 -5.89
C ARG A 757 -2.22 25.74 -4.73
N ILE A 758 -1.51 25.64 -3.59
CA ILE A 758 -1.72 26.54 -2.44
C ILE A 758 -1.51 28.00 -2.88
N ARG A 759 -0.39 28.28 -3.55
CA ARG A 759 -0.03 29.63 -3.99
C ARG A 759 -1.09 30.24 -4.89
N MET A 760 -1.57 29.50 -5.88
CA MET A 760 -2.54 29.99 -6.86
C MET A 760 -3.93 30.23 -6.24
N LEU A 761 -4.30 29.46 -5.21
CA LEU A 761 -5.57 29.63 -4.50
C LEU A 761 -5.57 30.76 -3.46
N CYS A 762 -4.39 31.13 -2.93
CA CYS A 762 -4.16 32.39 -2.22
C CYS A 762 -4.14 33.59 -3.19
N SER A 763 -5.24 33.78 -3.92
CA SER A 763 -5.35 34.80 -4.96
C SER A 763 -5.20 36.20 -4.37
N ASP A 764 -4.37 37.03 -5.00
CA ASP A 764 -3.99 38.35 -4.52
C ASP A 764 -3.72 39.31 -5.71
N THR A 765 -3.17 40.49 -5.45
CA THR A 765 -2.81 41.45 -6.50
C THR A 765 -1.68 40.99 -7.42
N ILE A 766 -0.88 39.98 -7.03
CA ILE A 766 0.19 39.40 -7.84
C ILE A 766 -0.40 38.35 -8.78
N THR A 767 -1.21 37.41 -8.29
CA THR A 767 -1.81 36.36 -9.14
C THR A 767 -2.70 36.96 -10.22
N ARG A 768 -3.43 38.05 -9.91
CA ARG A 768 -4.28 38.77 -10.88
C ARG A 768 -3.52 39.42 -12.04
N LYS A 769 -2.18 39.53 -11.96
CA LYS A 769 -1.35 40.08 -13.05
C LYS A 769 -1.04 39.05 -14.13
N PHE A 770 -1.19 37.76 -13.84
CA PHE A 770 -1.02 36.71 -14.82
C PHE A 770 -2.34 36.53 -15.58
N THR A 771 -2.28 36.57 -16.91
CA THR A 771 -3.38 36.21 -17.80
C THR A 771 -3.17 34.79 -18.28
N ASP A 772 -4.23 33.99 -18.36
CA ASP A 772 -4.16 32.66 -18.96
C ASP A 772 -3.84 32.81 -20.47
N GLU A 773 -2.57 32.62 -20.83
CA GLU A 773 -2.17 32.50 -22.23
C GLU A 773 -2.65 31.15 -22.75
N THR A 774 -3.61 31.19 -23.68
CA THR A 774 -4.16 30.02 -24.39
C THR A 774 -3.25 29.60 -25.54
N GLY A 775 -1.96 29.40 -25.25
CA GLY A 775 -0.92 29.13 -26.26
C GLY A 775 0.01 27.99 -25.85
N ASP A 776 0.14 27.01 -26.76
CA ASP A 776 0.91 25.77 -26.69
C ASP A 776 0.43 24.76 -25.62
N GLY A 777 0.20 23.51 -26.06
CA GLY A 777 -0.35 22.45 -25.20
C GLY A 777 0.46 22.22 -23.92
N SER A 778 -0.21 21.79 -22.85
CA SER A 778 0.43 21.56 -21.55
C SER A 778 1.59 20.57 -21.65
N TRP A 779 2.72 20.88 -21.01
CA TRP A 779 3.87 19.97 -20.94
C TRP A 779 3.60 18.74 -20.06
N ASN A 780 2.64 18.83 -19.14
CA ASN A 780 2.21 17.73 -18.27
C ASN A 780 0.69 17.52 -18.28
N VAL A 781 0.26 16.32 -17.91
CA VAL A 781 -1.14 15.94 -17.74
C VAL A 781 -1.31 15.25 -16.39
N MET A 782 -2.39 15.57 -15.69
CA MET A 782 -2.78 14.85 -14.48
C MET A 782 -3.49 13.55 -14.89
N ALA A 783 -2.97 12.43 -14.41
CA ALA A 783 -3.54 11.10 -14.65
C ALA A 783 -4.97 10.97 -14.13
#